data_AF-A0A2W5KUV7-F1
#
_entry.id   AF-A0A2W5KUV7-F1
#
_cell.length_a   1.000
_cell.length_b   1.000
_cell.length_c   1.000
_cell.angle_alpha   90.00
_cell.angle_beta   90.00
_cell.angle_gamma   90.00
#
_symmetry.space_group_name_H-M   'P 1'
#
loop_
_entity.id
_entity.type
_entity.pdbx_description
1 polymer ?
#
loop_
_entity_poly.entity_id
_entity_poly.type
_entity_poly.pdbx_seq_one_letter_code
_entity_poly.pdbx_strand_id
1 'polypeptide(L)'
;MAIALCGAVGVGQASAADIGRINKPGASEHWSAWGGTVGVRWNRELAEDIGLAIGQANGKHAQLSWREHEMFDLRQTGSLEFDVRNSNLHDFIGGSLQARGGYVIDSPAGRIDLSDFRLSPRAGDELILDIVGGDGKAWFYIDRLMYELIDGNQRLAVRTMDLRISPALAERIGHPEVANWAIADMQMTTDVLRQGANPQQPSGGYKWHGTPVPGAGGAVYQADLFMQTFSAQYSRCDGCTGEGGSGRVVFTPSSTLRNNVNNGSQQVTIPNDPLGTSSALYAADIPWWQKFTGNHEPYGNDQHPFLIWNLYRLNADGSIDQIGRSGVKHAFLTTNSGCLDHPGTSQVLGRGCSDTYGTGNNDSNSDLGPRSEIIPANNQWGRCGSIYDTNCDGSPNNSGNGNFDQRMITVESQFSGPAHAGATYLFESWYLARQDINISNSMATKRVTFTRNSSTWSVGGNDQYRLGPAIDRWVDPSAPGANARSVALSSTEGNTKVAVKVTDLGGGQWRYDYAVMNLDFARAKTEGSEPNLRVLSNMGYDSFSVPVGNATITDIRFSDGDVDSTNDWAGGIYNGSVLWATPNKTNPLNWGTMFRFSFVANQAPAENAAELHIAERGTPQTVSANGMLAPVAARPKASFGNNAP
;
A
#
# COMPACT_ATOMS: atom_id res chain seq x y z
N MET A 1 -39.01 31.44 -75.14
CA MET A 1 -37.86 32.35 -75.13
C MET A 1 -37.45 32.52 -73.67
N ALA A 2 -36.21 32.18 -73.37
CA ALA A 2 -35.67 31.88 -72.04
C ALA A 2 -35.54 33.10 -71.11
N ILE A 3 -35.72 32.90 -69.80
CA ILE A 3 -34.88 33.54 -68.76
C ILE A 3 -34.66 32.49 -67.65
N ALA A 4 -33.39 32.16 -67.43
CA ALA A 4 -32.91 31.30 -66.35
C ALA A 4 -32.82 32.10 -65.04
N LEU A 5 -33.28 31.52 -63.93
CA LEU A 5 -32.87 31.91 -62.57
C LEU A 5 -32.34 30.67 -61.85
N CYS A 6 -31.04 30.71 -61.50
CA CYS A 6 -30.39 29.76 -60.62
C CYS A 6 -30.80 30.04 -59.17
N GLY A 7 -31.38 29.04 -58.50
CA GLY A 7 -31.52 29.00 -57.04
C GLY A 7 -30.36 28.21 -56.45
N ALA A 8 -29.51 28.87 -55.67
CA ALA A 8 -28.43 28.22 -54.93
C ALA A 8 -29.00 27.57 -53.66
N VAL A 9 -28.81 26.25 -53.55
CA VAL A 9 -29.08 25.45 -52.35
C VAL A 9 -27.89 25.64 -51.41
N GLY A 10 -28.15 26.17 -50.21
CA GLY A 10 -27.15 26.30 -49.15
C GLY A 10 -26.78 24.93 -48.59
N VAL A 11 -25.55 24.49 -48.85
CA VAL A 11 -24.94 23.34 -48.18
C VAL A 11 -24.39 23.85 -46.85
N GLY A 12 -25.01 23.41 -45.74
CA GLY A 12 -24.46 23.63 -44.41
C GLY A 12 -23.19 22.81 -44.24
N GLN A 13 -22.04 23.49 -44.21
CA GLN A 13 -20.79 22.90 -43.73
C GLN A 13 -20.90 22.68 -42.22
N ALA A 14 -20.97 21.42 -41.80
CA ALA A 14 -20.66 21.04 -40.44
C ALA A 14 -19.18 21.32 -40.21
N SER A 15 -18.86 22.34 -39.40
CA SER A 15 -17.49 22.64 -39.00
C SER A 15 -17.01 21.55 -38.06
N ALA A 16 -15.99 20.82 -38.50
CA ALA A 16 -15.10 20.04 -37.65
C ALA A 16 -14.36 21.01 -36.72
N ALA A 17 -14.82 21.16 -35.48
CA ALA A 17 -14.09 21.87 -34.42
C ALA A 17 -14.61 21.44 -33.04
N ASP A 18 -14.08 20.35 -32.50
CA ASP A 18 -13.86 20.22 -31.05
C ASP A 18 -12.86 19.07 -30.71
N ILE A 19 -11.87 18.86 -31.57
CA ILE A 19 -10.72 18.02 -31.25
C ILE A 19 -9.64 18.94 -30.68
N GLY A 20 -9.41 18.87 -29.38
CA GLY A 20 -8.25 19.51 -28.74
C GLY A 20 -8.55 20.76 -27.90
N ARG A 21 -9.34 20.63 -26.83
CA ARG A 21 -9.09 21.45 -25.65
C ARG A 21 -8.03 20.76 -24.80
N ILE A 22 -6.77 21.07 -25.07
CA ILE A 22 -5.75 20.99 -24.03
C ILE A 22 -6.24 21.94 -22.94
N ASN A 23 -6.62 21.40 -21.77
CA ASN A 23 -6.90 22.24 -20.62
C ASN A 23 -5.69 23.15 -20.41
N LYS A 24 -5.88 24.47 -20.56
CA LYS A 24 -4.85 25.44 -20.20
C LYS A 24 -4.46 25.16 -18.74
N PRO A 25 -3.16 25.22 -18.38
CA PRO A 25 -2.77 25.26 -16.98
C PRO A 25 -3.58 26.36 -16.30
N GLY A 26 -4.21 26.07 -15.16
CA GLY A 26 -4.83 27.11 -14.34
C GLY A 26 -3.80 28.19 -14.02
N ALA A 27 -4.26 29.44 -13.90
CA ALA A 27 -3.38 30.54 -13.50
C ALA A 27 -2.74 30.23 -12.13
N SER A 28 -1.45 30.53 -11.97
CA SER A 28 -0.79 30.47 -10.65
C SER A 28 -1.38 31.56 -9.76
N GLU A 29 -1.75 31.18 -8.55
CA GLU A 29 -2.28 32.10 -7.55
C GLU A 29 -1.32 32.18 -6.36
N HIS A 30 -0.96 33.39 -5.93
CA HIS A 30 -0.06 33.62 -4.80
C HIS A 30 -0.84 33.75 -3.50
N TRP A 31 -0.60 32.80 -2.59
CA TRP A 31 -1.31 32.65 -1.33
C TRP A 31 -0.34 32.88 -0.17
N SER A 32 -0.89 33.33 0.95
CA SER A 32 -0.13 33.50 2.19
C SER A 32 -0.96 32.96 3.34
N ALA A 33 -0.33 32.15 4.19
CA ALA A 33 -0.97 31.62 5.39
C ALA A 33 -0.21 32.00 6.67
N TRP A 34 -0.94 32.29 7.73
CA TRP A 34 -0.42 32.75 9.02
C TRP A 34 -1.31 32.27 10.16
N GLY A 35 -0.73 32.21 11.37
CA GLY A 35 -1.47 31.74 12.55
C GLY A 35 -1.99 30.31 12.44
N GLY A 36 -2.89 29.94 13.36
CA GLY A 36 -3.44 28.59 13.46
C GLY A 36 -2.65 27.68 14.40
N THR A 37 -2.51 26.41 14.05
CA THR A 37 -1.85 25.39 14.90
C THR A 37 -0.91 24.50 14.09
N VAL A 38 0.10 23.97 14.77
CA VAL A 38 1.02 22.94 14.25
C VAL A 38 1.12 21.82 15.26
N GLY A 39 1.19 20.59 14.79
CA GLY A 39 1.35 19.40 15.63
C GLY A 39 2.54 18.57 15.20
N VAL A 40 3.17 17.89 16.15
CA VAL A 40 4.24 16.90 15.88
C VAL A 40 3.92 15.59 16.59
N ARG A 41 4.08 14.47 15.89
CA ARG A 41 4.03 13.13 16.48
C ARG A 41 5.36 12.41 16.25
N TRP A 42 6.18 12.36 17.29
CA TRP A 42 7.49 11.72 17.26
C TRP A 42 7.38 10.19 17.29
N ASN A 43 8.18 9.52 16.47
CA ASN A 43 8.56 8.13 16.72
C ASN A 43 9.68 8.14 17.76
N ARG A 44 9.29 8.01 19.04
CA ARG A 44 10.21 8.16 20.17
C ARG A 44 11.14 6.96 20.28
N GLU A 45 10.68 5.77 19.92
CA GLU A 45 11.50 4.56 19.85
C GLU A 45 12.62 4.70 18.82
N LEU A 46 12.31 5.17 17.60
CA LEU A 46 13.33 5.45 16.60
C LEU A 46 14.33 6.50 17.08
N ALA A 47 13.83 7.57 17.70
CA ALA A 47 14.67 8.61 18.25
C ALA A 47 15.65 8.05 19.30
N GLU A 48 15.15 7.23 20.23
CA GLU A 48 15.97 6.56 21.24
C GLU A 48 17.00 5.62 20.61
N ASP A 49 16.60 4.85 19.58
CA ASP A 49 17.51 3.95 18.87
C ASP A 49 18.70 4.66 18.22
N ILE A 50 18.55 5.94 17.86
CA ILE A 50 19.63 6.77 17.28
C ILE A 50 20.23 7.76 18.29
N GLY A 51 19.97 7.56 19.58
CA GLY A 51 20.54 8.34 20.67
C GLY A 51 19.90 9.72 20.89
N LEU A 52 18.75 10.01 20.28
CA LEU A 52 17.98 11.23 20.51
C LEU A 52 16.96 11.02 21.63
N ALA A 53 17.09 11.79 22.70
CA ALA A 53 16.10 11.88 23.76
C ALA A 53 15.17 13.07 23.51
N ILE A 54 13.97 12.80 23.00
CA ILE A 54 12.96 13.85 22.77
C ILE A 54 12.35 14.27 24.12
N GLY A 55 12.67 15.48 24.58
CA GLY A 55 12.14 16.01 25.83
C GLY A 55 10.62 16.19 25.84
N GLN A 56 10.10 16.54 27.02
CA GLN A 56 8.69 16.91 27.17
C GLN A 56 8.39 18.16 26.34
N ALA A 57 7.26 18.16 25.64
CA ALA A 57 6.79 19.31 24.89
C ALA A 57 6.50 20.50 25.82
N ASN A 58 7.05 21.67 25.50
CA ASN A 58 6.74 22.92 26.19
C ASN A 58 5.73 23.74 25.38
N GLY A 59 4.68 24.26 26.01
CA GLY A 59 3.67 25.10 25.36
C GLY A 59 2.66 24.34 24.51
N LYS A 60 2.59 23.00 24.64
CA LYS A 60 1.57 22.21 23.93
C LYS A 60 0.17 22.39 24.51
N HIS A 61 -0.84 22.14 23.69
CA HIS A 61 -2.23 21.98 24.12
C HIS A 61 -2.37 20.77 25.05
N ALA A 62 -3.40 20.79 25.90
CA ALA A 62 -3.65 19.71 26.85
C ALA A 62 -4.06 18.39 26.16
N GLN A 63 -4.78 18.49 25.05
CA GLN A 63 -5.24 17.35 24.26
C GLN A 63 -4.35 17.18 23.02
N LEU A 64 -4.09 15.92 22.67
CA LEU A 64 -3.49 15.57 21.39
C LEU A 64 -4.51 15.73 20.26
N SER A 65 -4.02 15.79 19.02
CA SER A 65 -4.90 15.65 17.86
C SER A 65 -5.50 14.24 17.78
N TRP A 66 -6.49 14.05 16.90
CA TRP A 66 -7.03 12.72 16.57
C TRP A 66 -5.95 11.71 16.13
N ARG A 67 -4.91 12.19 15.44
CA ARG A 67 -3.73 11.41 15.04
C ARG A 67 -2.59 11.56 16.05
N GLU A 68 -2.90 11.81 17.31
CA GLU A 68 -1.94 11.78 18.43
C GLU A 68 -0.79 12.79 18.32
N HIS A 69 -0.99 13.90 17.61
CA HIS A 69 0.03 14.94 17.53
C HIS A 69 -0.01 15.83 18.77
N GLU A 70 1.17 16.16 19.29
CA GLU A 70 1.33 17.20 20.31
C GLU A 70 1.19 18.57 19.64
N MET A 71 0.12 19.30 19.98
CA MET A 71 -0.32 20.52 19.27
C MET A 71 0.22 21.80 19.90
N PHE A 72 0.60 22.77 19.08
CA PHE A 72 1.08 24.10 19.47
C PHE A 72 0.36 25.18 18.66
N ASP A 73 0.24 26.38 19.24
CA ASP A 73 -0.23 27.54 18.50
C ASP A 73 0.86 28.05 17.55
N LEU A 74 0.47 28.59 16.39
CA LEU A 74 1.35 29.33 15.50
C LEU A 74 1.27 30.82 15.78
N ARG A 75 2.42 31.49 15.80
CA ARG A 75 2.49 32.95 15.99
C ARG A 75 1.92 33.69 14.78
N GLN A 76 1.26 34.81 15.06
CA GLN A 76 0.70 35.73 14.06
C GLN A 76 1.67 36.85 13.68
N THR A 77 2.97 36.57 13.62
CA THR A 77 4.03 37.56 13.34
C THR A 77 4.74 37.33 12.00
N GLY A 78 4.40 36.26 11.29
CA GLY A 78 4.93 35.90 9.97
C GLY A 78 3.95 35.03 9.23
N SER A 79 4.09 34.99 7.90
CA SER A 79 3.30 34.14 7.01
C SER A 79 4.21 33.21 6.22
N LEU A 80 3.71 32.03 5.88
CA LEU A 80 4.24 31.19 4.82
C LEU A 80 3.60 31.60 3.50
N GLU A 81 4.40 31.80 2.45
CA GLU A 81 3.95 32.20 1.12
C GLU A 81 4.08 31.02 0.17
N PHE A 82 3.05 30.79 -0.65
CA PHE A 82 3.02 29.67 -1.58
C PHE A 82 2.15 29.91 -2.81
N ASP A 83 2.50 29.23 -3.90
CA ASP A 83 1.73 29.19 -5.13
C ASP A 83 0.71 28.06 -5.08
N VAL A 84 -0.50 28.36 -5.55
CA VAL A 84 -1.55 27.38 -5.78
C VAL A 84 -1.88 27.32 -7.26
N ARG A 85 -1.98 26.11 -7.82
CA ARG A 85 -2.40 25.83 -9.19
C ARG A 85 -3.44 24.73 -9.20
N ASN A 86 -4.57 24.98 -9.85
CA ASN A 86 -5.71 24.04 -9.88
C ASN A 86 -6.13 23.58 -8.47
N SER A 87 -6.03 24.49 -7.49
CA SER A 87 -6.32 24.25 -6.06
C SER A 87 -5.38 23.27 -5.35
N ASN A 88 -4.23 23.01 -5.95
CA ASN A 88 -3.11 22.32 -5.33
C ASN A 88 -1.97 23.30 -5.03
N LEU A 89 -1.40 23.19 -3.83
CA LEU A 89 -0.09 23.72 -3.50
C LEU A 89 0.93 23.28 -4.57
N HIS A 90 1.60 24.25 -5.17
CA HIS A 90 2.61 24.04 -6.19
C HIS A 90 4.01 24.30 -5.63
N ASP A 91 4.29 25.52 -5.13
CA ASP A 91 5.62 25.91 -4.64
C ASP A 91 5.49 26.72 -3.34
N PHE A 92 6.38 26.53 -2.38
CA PHE A 92 6.67 27.50 -1.33
C PHE A 92 7.60 28.57 -1.87
N ILE A 93 7.15 29.83 -1.85
CA ILE A 93 7.88 30.94 -2.47
C ILE A 93 8.57 31.84 -1.45
N GLY A 94 8.24 31.70 -0.15
CA GLY A 94 8.89 32.49 0.89
C GLY A 94 8.21 32.44 2.26
N GLY A 95 8.72 33.26 3.16
CA GLY A 95 8.13 33.45 4.49
C GLY A 95 8.50 32.39 5.52
N SER A 96 7.83 32.41 6.67
CA SER A 96 7.98 31.41 7.72
C SER A 96 6.82 31.42 8.71
N LEU A 97 6.54 30.26 9.30
CA LEU A 97 5.62 30.10 10.43
C LEU A 97 6.41 29.72 11.67
N GLN A 98 6.08 30.32 12.81
CA GLN A 98 6.76 30.04 14.07
C GLN A 98 5.81 29.41 15.08
N ALA A 99 6.18 28.25 15.64
CA ALA A 99 5.45 27.63 16.73
C ALA A 99 5.57 28.45 18.02
N ARG A 100 4.57 28.32 18.91
CA ARG A 100 4.58 28.84 20.27
C ARG A 100 4.79 27.67 21.23
N GLY A 101 6.05 27.36 21.50
CA GLY A 101 6.44 26.12 22.18
C GLY A 101 7.28 25.21 21.29
N GLY A 102 7.50 23.98 21.74
CA GLY A 102 8.32 23.01 21.02
C GLY A 102 9.05 22.07 21.96
N TYR A 103 10.27 21.71 21.57
CA TYR A 103 11.03 20.62 22.21
C TYR A 103 12.47 21.01 22.48
N VAL A 104 13.02 20.40 23.52
CA VAL A 104 14.46 20.28 23.69
C VAL A 104 14.81 18.82 23.46
N ILE A 105 15.74 18.56 22.54
CA ILE A 105 16.21 17.22 22.22
C ILE A 105 17.65 17.10 22.71
N ASP A 106 17.90 16.15 23.59
CA ASP A 106 19.26 15.82 24.01
C ASP A 106 19.83 14.75 23.05
N SER A 107 21.09 14.90 22.66
CA SER A 107 21.81 13.98 21.78
C SER A 107 23.23 13.72 22.30
N PRO A 108 23.94 12.70 21.79
CA PRO A 108 25.34 12.46 22.18
C PRO A 108 26.26 13.64 21.84
N ALA A 109 25.89 14.44 20.84
CA ALA A 109 26.61 15.64 20.40
C ALA A 109 26.06 16.94 21.01
N GLY A 110 25.39 16.83 22.16
CA GLY A 110 24.82 17.95 22.90
C GLY A 110 23.39 18.28 22.49
N ARG A 111 22.86 19.37 23.04
CA ARG A 111 21.46 19.75 22.94
C ARG A 111 21.09 20.33 21.56
N ILE A 112 19.87 20.03 21.12
CA ILE A 112 19.18 20.65 19.99
C ILE A 112 17.94 21.34 20.56
N ASP A 113 17.87 22.67 20.39
CA ASP A 113 16.76 23.48 20.90
C ASP A 113 15.78 23.81 19.77
N LEU A 114 14.62 23.14 19.81
CA LEU A 114 13.47 23.39 18.94
C LEU A 114 12.36 24.13 19.70
N SER A 115 12.69 24.86 20.76
CA SER A 115 11.76 25.80 21.39
C SER A 115 11.43 26.91 20.40
N ASP A 116 10.14 27.17 20.16
CA ASP A 116 9.65 28.14 19.19
C ASP A 116 10.23 27.92 17.77
N PHE A 117 10.33 26.65 17.36
CA PHE A 117 10.85 26.28 16.03
C PHE A 117 10.09 26.96 14.90
N ARG A 118 10.79 27.17 13.77
CA ARG A 118 10.22 27.78 12.56
C ARG A 118 10.12 26.78 11.42
N LEU A 119 9.01 26.85 10.70
CA LEU A 119 8.79 26.24 9.40
C LEU A 119 9.21 27.26 8.34
N SER A 120 10.23 26.95 7.56
CA SER A 120 10.76 27.85 6.52
C SER A 120 10.96 27.11 5.20
N PRO A 121 10.59 27.69 4.04
CA PRO A 121 10.88 27.09 2.75
C PRO A 121 12.38 26.82 2.59
N ARG A 122 12.72 25.64 2.12
CA ARG A 122 14.12 25.26 1.86
C ARG A 122 14.64 26.00 0.63
N ALA A 123 15.82 26.58 0.75
CA ALA A 123 16.48 27.20 -0.40
C ALA A 123 16.79 26.14 -1.47
N GLY A 124 16.23 26.32 -2.68
CA GLY A 124 16.47 25.47 -3.83
C GLY A 124 15.60 24.21 -3.92
N ASP A 125 14.67 24.00 -2.99
CA ASP A 125 13.63 22.96 -3.08
C ASP A 125 12.29 23.52 -2.60
N GLU A 126 11.45 23.87 -3.56
CA GLU A 126 10.21 24.63 -3.37
C GLU A 126 9.08 23.81 -2.74
N LEU A 127 9.26 22.50 -2.51
CA LEU A 127 8.26 21.64 -1.87
C LEU A 127 8.65 21.17 -0.46
N ILE A 128 9.81 21.63 0.04
CA ILE A 128 10.34 21.24 1.34
C ILE A 128 10.28 22.42 2.32
N LEU A 129 9.89 22.13 3.56
CA LEU A 129 10.00 23.07 4.68
C LEU A 129 11.08 22.59 5.65
N ASP A 130 12.06 23.44 5.95
CA ASP A 130 13.03 23.19 7.02
C ASP A 130 12.42 23.48 8.40
N ILE A 131 12.75 22.66 9.40
CA ILE A 131 12.53 22.94 10.82
C ILE A 131 13.77 23.63 11.38
N VAL A 132 13.66 24.93 11.58
CA VAL A 132 14.76 25.78 12.05
C VAL A 132 14.66 25.97 13.57
N GLY A 133 15.69 25.55 14.29
CA GLY A 133 15.82 25.72 15.74
C GLY A 133 16.26 27.12 16.17
N GLY A 134 16.38 27.33 17.48
CA GLY A 134 16.83 28.61 18.06
C GLY A 134 18.26 29.02 17.67
N ASP A 135 19.07 28.04 17.26
CA ASP A 135 20.43 28.23 16.73
C ASP A 135 20.48 28.60 15.23
N GLY A 136 19.30 28.71 14.58
CA GLY A 136 19.17 29.04 13.16
C GLY A 136 19.49 27.89 12.21
N LYS A 137 19.65 26.65 12.71
CA LYS A 137 19.99 25.48 11.88
C LYS A 137 18.76 24.61 11.58
N ALA A 138 18.76 24.03 10.38
CA ALA A 138 17.76 23.06 9.93
C ALA A 138 18.20 21.62 10.29
N TRP A 139 17.89 21.20 11.51
CA TRP A 139 18.20 19.85 11.98
C TRP A 139 17.24 18.79 11.41
N PHE A 140 16.04 19.23 11.05
CA PHE A 140 15.02 18.40 10.41
C PHE A 140 14.41 19.17 9.24
N TYR A 141 13.72 18.44 8.36
CA TYR A 141 12.95 19.03 7.27
C TYR A 141 11.72 18.20 6.97
N ILE A 142 10.79 18.78 6.24
CA ILE A 142 9.49 18.20 5.97
C ILE A 142 9.29 18.00 4.47
N ASP A 143 8.77 16.83 4.10
CA ASP A 143 8.27 16.56 2.76
C ASP A 143 6.93 15.80 2.80
N ARG A 144 6.42 15.38 1.61
CA ARG A 144 5.17 14.60 1.45
C ARG A 144 3.95 15.25 2.09
N LEU A 145 3.76 16.54 1.83
CA LEU A 145 2.63 17.29 2.38
C LEU A 145 1.31 16.75 1.84
N MET A 146 0.46 16.25 2.74
CA MET A 146 -0.93 15.89 2.44
C MET A 146 -1.84 17.00 2.93
N TYR A 147 -2.26 17.88 2.02
CA TYR A 147 -2.99 19.10 2.35
C TYR A 147 -4.34 19.16 1.67
N GLU A 148 -5.20 20.00 2.22
CA GLU A 148 -6.47 20.40 1.64
C GLU A 148 -6.85 21.81 2.12
N LEU A 149 -7.77 22.43 1.41
CA LEU A 149 -8.38 23.69 1.80
C LEU A 149 -9.72 23.40 2.47
N ILE A 150 -9.93 24.00 3.64
CA ILE A 150 -11.13 23.77 4.46
C ILE A 150 -11.88 25.08 4.73
N ASP A 151 -13.09 24.96 5.26
CA ASP A 151 -13.97 26.08 5.66
C ASP A 151 -14.21 27.10 4.55
N GLY A 152 -14.57 26.62 3.36
CA GLY A 152 -14.78 27.48 2.20
C GLY A 152 -13.49 28.13 1.70
N ASN A 153 -12.39 27.36 1.70
CA ASN A 153 -11.05 27.79 1.28
C ASN A 153 -10.46 28.92 2.14
N GLN A 154 -10.85 29.00 3.41
CA GLN A 154 -10.33 30.01 4.34
C GLN A 154 -9.12 29.52 5.13
N ARG A 155 -8.92 28.20 5.23
CA ARG A 155 -7.78 27.62 5.94
C ARG A 155 -7.09 26.55 5.11
N LEU A 156 -5.76 26.52 5.18
CA LEU A 156 -4.94 25.44 4.67
C LEU A 156 -4.74 24.44 5.80
N ALA A 157 -5.19 23.20 5.57
CA ALA A 157 -4.99 22.09 6.49
C ALA A 157 -4.00 21.10 5.86
N VAL A 158 -2.79 21.03 6.38
CA VAL A 158 -1.86 19.91 6.14
C VAL A 158 -2.16 18.83 7.16
N ARG A 159 -2.81 17.75 6.72
CA ARG A 159 -3.26 16.67 7.60
C ARG A 159 -2.12 15.79 8.09
N THR A 160 -1.06 15.66 7.30
CA THR A 160 0.18 14.99 7.67
C THR A 160 1.29 15.38 6.69
N MET A 161 2.53 15.27 7.15
CA MET A 161 3.76 15.47 6.37
C MET A 161 4.92 14.80 7.12
N ASP A 162 5.84 14.15 6.40
CA ASP A 162 6.94 13.40 7.01
C ASP A 162 8.00 14.39 7.52
N LEU A 163 8.33 14.33 8.80
CA LEU A 163 9.48 15.04 9.37
C LEU A 163 10.72 14.13 9.29
N ARG A 164 11.73 14.58 8.54
CA ARG A 164 12.93 13.83 8.21
C ARG A 164 14.18 14.38 8.88
N ILE A 165 15.09 13.47 9.22
CA ILE A 165 16.43 13.79 9.73
C ILE A 165 17.26 14.43 8.60
N SER A 166 17.80 15.63 8.81
CA SER A 166 18.67 16.24 7.80
C SER A 166 20.03 15.53 7.75
N PRO A 167 20.74 15.54 6.60
CA PRO A 167 22.10 15.02 6.53
C PRO A 167 23.04 15.61 7.59
N ALA A 168 22.90 16.91 7.88
CA ALA A 168 23.69 17.59 8.90
C ALA A 168 23.40 17.08 10.33
N LEU A 169 22.14 16.73 10.64
CA LEU A 169 21.82 16.09 11.92
C LEU A 169 22.38 14.67 11.99
N ALA A 170 22.18 13.88 10.93
CA ALA A 170 22.66 12.51 10.82
C ALA A 170 24.18 12.42 11.05
N GLU A 171 24.95 13.29 10.38
CA GLU A 171 26.40 13.42 10.60
C GLU A 171 26.73 13.83 12.04
N ARG A 172 26.01 14.83 12.58
CA ARG A 172 26.25 15.34 13.95
C ARG A 172 26.09 14.27 15.02
N ILE A 173 25.11 13.37 14.88
CA ILE A 173 24.84 12.33 15.88
C ILE A 173 25.63 11.04 15.63
N GLY A 174 26.48 11.01 14.60
CA GLY A 174 27.30 9.83 14.27
C GLY A 174 26.55 8.72 13.55
N HIS A 175 25.39 9.04 12.95
CA HIS A 175 24.52 8.10 12.24
C HIS A 175 24.23 8.58 10.80
N PRO A 176 25.25 8.70 9.91
CA PRO A 176 25.01 9.18 8.54
C PRO A 176 24.02 8.31 7.74
N GLU A 177 23.86 7.03 8.12
CA GLU A 177 22.91 6.09 7.51
C GLU A 177 21.44 6.44 7.69
N VAL A 178 21.10 7.27 8.69
CA VAL A 178 19.71 7.69 8.96
C VAL A 178 19.33 9.02 8.31
N ALA A 179 20.22 9.60 7.51
CA ALA A 179 19.91 10.79 6.72
C ALA A 179 18.65 10.56 5.87
N ASN A 180 17.74 11.53 5.90
CA ASN A 180 16.45 11.53 5.21
C ASN A 180 15.43 10.49 5.70
N TRP A 181 15.69 9.79 6.81
CA TRP A 181 14.67 8.93 7.42
C TRP A 181 13.57 9.77 8.05
N ALA A 182 12.32 9.36 7.86
CA ALA A 182 11.20 9.92 8.60
C ALA A 182 11.30 9.49 10.07
N ILE A 183 11.32 10.46 10.98
CA ILE A 183 11.43 10.27 12.44
C ILE A 183 10.18 10.76 13.19
N ALA A 184 9.35 11.56 12.53
CA ALA A 184 8.05 11.99 13.02
C ALA A 184 7.14 12.29 11.84
N ASP A 185 5.86 12.53 12.12
CA ASP A 185 5.00 13.27 11.21
C ASP A 185 4.47 14.55 11.86
N MET A 186 4.08 15.50 11.02
CA MET A 186 3.55 16.79 11.44
C MET A 186 2.20 17.05 10.81
N GLN A 187 1.36 17.82 11.51
CA GLN A 187 0.13 18.38 10.96
C GLN A 187 0.14 19.89 11.15
N MET A 188 -0.62 20.61 10.32
CA MET A 188 -0.74 22.06 10.41
C MET A 188 -2.13 22.51 9.93
N THR A 189 -2.71 23.48 10.62
CA THR A 189 -3.88 24.21 10.15
C THR A 189 -3.59 25.69 10.26
N THR A 190 -3.72 26.45 9.18
CA THR A 190 -3.34 27.87 9.14
C THR A 190 -4.32 28.70 8.31
N ASP A 191 -4.52 29.96 8.67
CA ASP A 191 -5.50 30.84 8.05
C ASP A 191 -4.94 31.44 6.76
N VAL A 192 -5.69 31.35 5.66
CA VAL A 192 -5.29 31.85 4.32
C VAL A 192 -5.83 33.27 4.12
N LEU A 193 -4.93 34.24 3.89
CA LEU A 193 -5.26 35.67 3.79
C LEU A 193 -5.64 36.15 2.39
N ARG A 194 -5.32 35.39 1.32
CA ARG A 194 -5.72 35.72 -0.05
C ARG A 194 -6.24 34.48 -0.76
N GLN A 195 -7.43 34.60 -1.33
CA GLN A 195 -8.04 33.60 -2.20
C GLN A 195 -7.86 34.04 -3.65
N GLY A 196 -7.49 33.13 -4.54
CA GLY A 196 -7.86 33.27 -5.94
C GLY A 196 -9.16 32.50 -6.25
N ALA A 197 -9.38 32.14 -7.50
CA ALA A 197 -10.65 31.57 -7.94
C ALA A 197 -10.89 30.20 -7.29
N ASN A 198 -12.14 29.93 -6.88
CA ASN A 198 -12.51 28.63 -6.33
C ASN A 198 -12.18 27.50 -7.33
N PRO A 199 -11.74 26.32 -6.86
CA PRO A 199 -11.69 25.12 -7.69
C PRO A 199 -13.04 24.94 -8.35
N GLN A 200 -13.10 25.10 -9.67
CA GLN A 200 -14.25 24.62 -10.40
C GLN A 200 -14.16 23.10 -10.42
N GLN A 201 -15.19 22.47 -9.86
CA GLN A 201 -15.51 21.09 -10.18
C GLN A 201 -15.43 20.90 -11.69
N PRO A 202 -14.84 19.78 -12.18
CA PRO A 202 -14.80 19.50 -13.60
C PRO A 202 -16.20 19.68 -14.21
N SER A 203 -16.30 20.45 -15.29
CA SER A 203 -17.57 20.62 -16.00
C SER A 203 -18.07 19.24 -16.47
N GLY A 204 -19.17 18.76 -15.89
CA GLY A 204 -19.74 17.44 -16.18
C GLY A 204 -19.81 16.46 -15.00
N GLY A 205 -19.29 16.82 -13.82
CA GLY A 205 -19.30 15.97 -12.62
C GLY A 205 -18.19 14.90 -12.64
N TYR A 206 -18.17 14.07 -11.60
CA TYR A 206 -17.19 12.98 -11.48
C TYR A 206 -17.50 11.81 -12.42
N LYS A 207 -16.45 11.20 -12.94
CA LYS A 207 -16.49 10.07 -13.89
C LYS A 207 -16.44 8.76 -13.12
N TRP A 208 -17.53 8.39 -12.46
CA TRP A 208 -17.55 7.19 -11.61
C TRP A 208 -17.46 5.89 -12.43
N HIS A 209 -16.85 4.86 -11.83
CA HIS A 209 -16.81 3.52 -12.41
C HIS A 209 -18.22 3.05 -12.80
N GLY A 210 -18.34 2.48 -14.00
CA GLY A 210 -19.59 1.96 -14.55
C GLY A 210 -20.52 3.01 -15.16
N THR A 211 -20.22 4.31 -15.03
CA THR A 211 -21.03 5.36 -15.67
C THR A 211 -20.75 5.44 -17.18
N PRO A 212 -21.75 5.67 -18.03
CA PRO A 212 -21.56 5.79 -19.48
C PRO A 212 -20.64 6.94 -19.87
N VAL A 213 -19.78 6.70 -20.86
CA VAL A 213 -18.90 7.74 -21.42
C VAL A 213 -19.67 8.54 -22.47
N PRO A 214 -19.87 9.86 -22.29
CA PRO A 214 -20.58 10.69 -23.28
C PRO A 214 -19.90 10.65 -24.65
N GLY A 215 -20.67 10.38 -25.70
CA GLY A 215 -20.18 10.34 -27.08
C GLY A 215 -19.42 9.07 -27.47
N ALA A 216 -19.18 8.14 -26.55
CA ALA A 216 -18.58 6.84 -26.82
C ALA A 216 -19.62 5.73 -26.61
N GLY A 217 -20.33 5.37 -27.68
CA GLY A 217 -21.46 4.43 -27.62
C GLY A 217 -21.12 3.12 -26.92
N GLY A 218 -21.79 2.85 -25.80
CA GLY A 218 -21.64 1.61 -25.01
C GLY A 218 -20.41 1.54 -24.10
N ALA A 219 -19.51 2.54 -24.13
CA ALA A 219 -18.36 2.59 -23.24
C ALA A 219 -18.76 3.08 -21.84
N VAL A 220 -18.07 2.57 -20.82
CA VAL A 220 -18.18 3.02 -19.43
C VAL A 220 -16.81 3.39 -18.87
N TYR A 221 -16.78 4.29 -17.89
CA TYR A 221 -15.56 4.56 -17.13
C TYR A 221 -15.22 3.38 -16.23
N GLN A 222 -13.93 3.08 -16.06
CA GLN A 222 -13.47 1.99 -15.19
C GLN A 222 -12.29 2.46 -14.33
N ALA A 223 -12.35 2.15 -13.03
CA ALA A 223 -11.29 2.41 -12.07
C ALA A 223 -10.15 1.40 -12.27
N ASP A 224 -8.94 1.89 -12.41
CA ASP A 224 -7.72 1.07 -12.52
C ASP A 224 -6.56 1.84 -11.89
N LEU A 225 -6.07 1.36 -10.76
CA LEU A 225 -5.10 2.06 -9.93
C LEU A 225 -3.72 1.41 -10.07
N PHE A 226 -2.67 2.21 -10.16
CA PHE A 226 -1.32 1.71 -10.29
C PHE A 226 -0.50 2.05 -9.06
N MET A 227 0.29 1.10 -8.57
CA MET A 227 1.45 1.45 -7.77
C MET A 227 2.45 2.14 -8.70
N GLN A 228 2.92 3.32 -8.31
CA GLN A 228 3.89 4.09 -9.12
C GLN A 228 5.31 3.86 -8.62
N THR A 229 5.51 3.93 -7.30
CA THR A 229 6.78 3.65 -6.65
C THR A 229 6.55 3.54 -5.14
N PHE A 230 7.51 2.98 -4.41
CA PHE A 230 7.51 3.03 -2.95
C PHE A 230 8.94 2.86 -2.42
N SER A 231 9.14 3.07 -1.13
CA SER A 231 10.37 2.74 -0.41
C SER A 231 10.01 2.13 0.94
N ALA A 232 10.87 1.28 1.49
CA ALA A 232 10.73 0.72 2.83
C ALA A 232 11.77 1.32 3.77
N GLN A 233 11.35 1.61 5.01
CA GLN A 233 12.20 2.17 6.07
C GLN A 233 12.03 1.36 7.36
N TYR A 234 13.10 1.29 8.17
CA TYR A 234 13.00 0.93 9.57
C TYR A 234 12.23 2.00 10.35
N SER A 235 11.30 1.58 11.19
CA SER A 235 10.50 2.49 12.00
C SER A 235 10.79 2.34 13.48
N ARG A 236 10.94 1.12 14.01
CA ARG A 236 11.16 0.89 15.46
C ARG A 236 11.48 -0.58 15.72
N CYS A 237 11.98 -0.87 16.91
CA CYS A 237 12.13 -2.22 17.40
C CYS A 237 11.72 -2.38 18.86
N ASP A 238 11.22 -3.57 19.20
CA ASP A 238 10.97 -4.04 20.55
C ASP A 238 11.89 -5.23 20.86
N GLY A 239 12.76 -5.08 21.87
CA GLY A 239 13.67 -6.13 22.31
C GLY A 239 14.75 -6.55 21.29
N CYS A 240 15.18 -5.66 20.40
CA CYS A 240 16.26 -5.94 19.43
C CYS A 240 17.56 -6.34 20.12
N THR A 241 18.13 -7.45 19.63
CA THR A 241 19.39 -8.03 20.10
C THR A 241 20.46 -8.09 19.01
N GLY A 242 20.09 -7.81 17.75
CA GLY A 242 21.00 -7.82 16.61
C GLY A 242 20.74 -8.98 15.65
N GLU A 243 21.74 -9.25 14.81
CA GLU A 243 21.63 -10.25 13.74
C GLU A 243 21.29 -11.64 14.27
N GLY A 244 20.25 -12.27 13.71
CA GLY A 244 19.75 -13.57 14.14
C GLY A 244 19.02 -13.56 15.49
N GLY A 245 18.77 -12.38 16.07
CA GLY A 245 18.17 -12.17 17.38
C GLY A 245 16.68 -12.48 17.48
N SER A 246 16.06 -12.14 18.62
CA SER A 246 14.62 -12.34 18.85
C SER A 246 13.80 -11.05 18.83
N GLY A 247 14.41 -9.91 18.49
CA GLY A 247 13.71 -8.62 18.48
C GLY A 247 12.62 -8.53 17.44
N ARG A 248 11.58 -7.75 17.74
CA ARG A 248 10.44 -7.48 16.86
C ARG A 248 10.66 -6.16 16.15
N VAL A 249 10.93 -6.22 14.86
CA VAL A 249 11.27 -5.06 14.04
C VAL A 249 10.07 -4.63 13.20
N VAL A 250 9.79 -3.33 13.19
CA VAL A 250 8.76 -2.73 12.32
C VAL A 250 9.44 -2.07 11.13
N PHE A 251 8.94 -2.40 9.94
CA PHE A 251 9.25 -1.65 8.72
C PHE A 251 7.98 -1.03 8.14
N THR A 252 8.09 0.23 7.71
CA THR A 252 6.96 1.00 7.17
C THR A 252 7.33 1.58 5.81
N PRO A 253 6.45 1.48 4.80
CA PRO A 253 6.73 2.04 3.51
C PRO A 253 6.35 3.52 3.43
N SER A 254 6.94 4.22 2.46
CA SER A 254 6.29 5.35 1.81
C SER A 254 5.93 4.96 0.39
N SER A 255 4.65 5.08 0.03
CA SER A 255 4.07 4.51 -1.20
C SER A 255 3.37 5.57 -2.02
N THR A 256 3.63 5.56 -3.32
CA THR A 256 3.05 6.48 -4.30
C THR A 256 2.24 5.68 -5.31
N LEU A 257 1.00 6.08 -5.53
CA LEU A 257 0.10 5.51 -6.53
C LEU A 257 -0.13 6.49 -7.68
N ARG A 258 -0.74 5.98 -8.75
CA ARG A 258 -1.21 6.76 -9.90
C ARG A 258 -2.49 6.17 -10.48
N ASN A 259 -3.50 7.00 -10.74
CA ASN A 259 -4.69 6.57 -11.47
C ASN A 259 -4.34 6.37 -12.97
N ASN A 260 -5.07 5.48 -13.64
CA ASN A 260 -5.01 5.27 -15.08
C ASN A 260 -5.02 6.59 -15.87
N VAL A 261 -4.20 6.66 -16.92
CA VAL A 261 -4.09 7.84 -17.79
C VAL A 261 -5.07 7.82 -18.99
N ASN A 262 -5.63 6.65 -19.33
CA ASN A 262 -6.36 6.42 -20.58
C ASN A 262 -7.60 7.32 -20.75
N ASN A 263 -7.79 7.80 -21.98
CA ASN A 263 -9.00 8.51 -22.41
C ASN A 263 -9.32 8.19 -23.88
N GLY A 264 -10.01 7.07 -24.11
CA GLY A 264 -10.39 6.53 -25.41
C GLY A 264 -9.30 5.74 -26.14
N SER A 265 -8.10 5.65 -25.59
CA SER A 265 -6.99 4.85 -26.12
C SER A 265 -6.09 4.37 -25.00
N GLN A 266 -5.43 3.21 -25.21
CA GLN A 266 -4.46 2.67 -24.26
C GLN A 266 -3.17 3.50 -24.30
N GLN A 267 -2.73 3.90 -23.11
CA GLN A 267 -1.51 4.64 -22.87
C GLN A 267 -0.78 4.02 -21.67
N VAL A 268 0.55 4.15 -21.68
CA VAL A 268 1.40 3.63 -20.61
C VAL A 268 1.25 4.51 -19.37
N THR A 269 0.75 3.95 -18.28
CA THR A 269 0.64 4.62 -16.97
C THR A 269 1.96 4.51 -16.20
N ILE A 270 2.51 3.29 -16.12
CA ILE A 270 3.81 3.01 -15.50
C ILE A 270 4.79 2.55 -16.59
N PRO A 271 5.82 3.35 -16.91
CA PRO A 271 6.75 2.99 -17.98
C PRO A 271 7.61 1.79 -17.61
N ASN A 272 8.01 1.01 -18.63
CA ASN A 272 8.91 -0.13 -18.53
C ASN A 272 8.40 -1.30 -17.66
N ASP A 273 7.10 -1.37 -17.38
CA ASP A 273 6.49 -2.51 -16.68
C ASP A 273 5.42 -3.18 -17.56
N PRO A 274 5.41 -4.52 -17.71
CA PRO A 274 4.38 -5.23 -18.47
C PRO A 274 2.95 -5.02 -17.97
N LEU A 275 2.76 -4.75 -16.68
CA LEU A 275 1.46 -4.44 -16.07
C LEU A 275 1.18 -2.93 -16.03
N GLY A 276 2.04 -2.11 -16.63
CA GLY A 276 1.98 -0.65 -16.56
C GLY A 276 0.98 0.02 -17.51
N THR A 277 0.23 -0.75 -18.29
CA THR A 277 -0.80 -0.24 -19.22
C THR A 277 -2.16 -0.81 -18.84
N SER A 278 -3.14 0.06 -18.65
CA SER A 278 -4.52 -0.32 -18.30
C SER A 278 -5.27 -0.92 -19.49
N SER A 279 -6.12 -1.91 -19.22
CA SER A 279 -7.12 -2.40 -20.17
C SER A 279 -8.36 -1.49 -20.26
N ALA A 280 -8.63 -0.67 -19.25
CA ALA A 280 -9.69 0.32 -19.27
C ALA A 280 -9.35 1.48 -20.22
N LEU A 281 -10.12 1.63 -21.30
CA LEU A 281 -9.91 2.71 -22.27
C LEU A 281 -10.30 4.10 -21.73
N TYR A 282 -11.19 4.16 -20.74
CA TYR A 282 -11.64 5.40 -20.11
C TYR A 282 -11.49 5.27 -18.59
N ALA A 283 -10.57 6.04 -18.03
CA ALA A 283 -10.30 6.03 -16.59
C ALA A 283 -11.45 6.64 -15.78
N ALA A 284 -11.87 5.95 -14.73
CA ALA A 284 -12.77 6.50 -13.72
C ALA A 284 -12.04 7.33 -12.67
N ASP A 285 -12.76 8.27 -12.08
CA ASP A 285 -12.36 8.92 -10.84
C ASP A 285 -12.58 7.95 -9.66
N ILE A 286 -11.70 8.00 -8.65
CA ILE A 286 -11.72 7.07 -7.51
C ILE A 286 -12.09 7.82 -6.22
N PRO A 287 -13.16 7.43 -5.51
CA PRO A 287 -13.56 8.03 -4.23
C PRO A 287 -12.49 7.88 -3.14
N TRP A 288 -12.31 8.92 -2.33
CA TRP A 288 -11.27 9.03 -1.31
C TRP A 288 -11.77 9.58 0.03
N TRP A 289 -13.07 9.43 0.29
CA TRP A 289 -13.75 10.02 1.45
C TRP A 289 -13.20 9.46 2.76
N GLN A 290 -12.67 10.33 3.60
CA GLN A 290 -12.17 9.96 4.92
C GLN A 290 -13.26 9.27 5.79
N LYS A 291 -12.85 8.30 6.61
CA LYS A 291 -13.71 7.73 7.66
C LYS A 291 -14.47 8.80 8.45
N PHE A 292 -15.74 8.57 8.70
CA PHE A 292 -16.64 9.42 9.49
C PHE A 292 -16.89 10.83 8.91
N THR A 293 -16.79 11.01 7.59
CA THR A 293 -17.17 12.29 6.94
C THR A 293 -18.56 12.28 6.31
N GLY A 294 -19.34 11.21 6.50
CA GLY A 294 -20.72 11.09 6.03
C GLY A 294 -20.87 10.17 4.82
N ASN A 295 -22.02 10.25 4.17
CA ASN A 295 -22.39 9.40 3.05
C ASN A 295 -22.20 10.17 1.74
N HIS A 296 -21.33 9.67 0.87
CA HIS A 296 -20.94 10.36 -0.36
C HIS A 296 -21.13 9.47 -1.58
N GLU A 297 -21.25 10.11 -2.75
CA GLU A 297 -21.22 9.38 -4.01
C GLU A 297 -19.88 8.67 -4.23
N PRO A 298 -19.88 7.56 -4.99
CA PRO A 298 -21.03 6.91 -5.64
C PRO A 298 -21.70 5.83 -4.78
N TYR A 299 -21.17 5.51 -3.60
CA TYR A 299 -21.60 4.34 -2.81
C TYR A 299 -22.50 4.67 -1.62
N GLY A 300 -22.73 5.94 -1.31
CA GLY A 300 -23.56 6.37 -0.18
C GLY A 300 -22.90 6.10 1.17
N ASN A 301 -21.57 6.15 1.24
CA ASN A 301 -20.77 5.91 2.44
C ASN A 301 -19.50 6.79 2.42
N ASP A 302 -18.61 6.57 3.39
CA ASP A 302 -17.28 7.18 3.53
C ASP A 302 -16.19 6.29 2.90
N GLN A 303 -16.39 5.84 1.65
CA GLN A 303 -15.43 5.00 0.93
C GLN A 303 -14.10 5.70 0.69
N HIS A 304 -13.02 5.01 1.05
CA HIS A 304 -11.63 5.35 0.76
C HIS A 304 -10.84 4.08 0.41
N PRO A 305 -9.67 4.21 -0.26
CA PRO A 305 -8.78 3.08 -0.47
C PRO A 305 -8.09 2.58 0.80
N PHE A 306 -7.58 1.36 0.70
CA PHE A 306 -6.79 0.69 1.72
C PHE A 306 -5.35 0.51 1.23
N LEU A 307 -4.39 0.40 2.15
CA LEU A 307 -3.02 0.05 1.84
C LEU A 307 -2.54 -1.05 2.80
N ILE A 308 -1.89 -2.08 2.25
CA ILE A 308 -1.15 -3.09 3.02
C ILE A 308 0.28 -3.24 2.50
N TRP A 309 1.15 -3.79 3.33
CA TRP A 309 2.51 -4.15 2.96
C TRP A 309 2.97 -5.43 3.64
N ASN A 310 3.91 -6.11 2.97
CA ASN A 310 4.38 -7.43 3.35
C ASN A 310 5.89 -7.58 3.08
N LEU A 311 6.54 -8.47 3.83
CA LEU A 311 7.94 -8.83 3.65
C LEU A 311 8.05 -10.32 3.34
N TYR A 312 8.82 -10.66 2.31
CA TYR A 312 9.04 -12.02 1.87
C TYR A 312 10.53 -12.35 1.87
N ARG A 313 10.86 -13.59 2.24
CA ARG A 313 12.20 -14.17 2.16
C ARG A 313 12.21 -15.25 1.09
N LEU A 314 13.07 -15.08 0.09
CA LEU A 314 13.48 -16.11 -0.84
C LEU A 314 14.65 -16.86 -0.21
N ASN A 315 14.42 -18.10 0.19
CA ASN A 315 15.38 -18.93 0.91
C ASN A 315 16.51 -19.42 -0.01
N ALA A 316 17.67 -19.70 0.58
CA ALA A 316 18.82 -20.25 -0.16
C ALA A 316 18.52 -21.61 -0.82
N ASP A 317 17.55 -22.34 -0.28
CA ASP A 317 17.09 -23.61 -0.83
C ASP A 317 16.12 -23.45 -2.01
N GLY A 318 15.77 -22.21 -2.40
CA GLY A 318 14.89 -21.90 -3.52
C GLY A 318 13.40 -21.75 -3.15
N SER A 319 13.01 -21.97 -1.89
CA SER A 319 11.65 -21.75 -1.41
C SER A 319 11.37 -20.27 -1.06
N ILE A 320 10.12 -19.94 -0.72
CA ILE A 320 9.70 -18.58 -0.33
C ILE A 320 8.83 -18.62 0.93
N ASP A 321 9.03 -17.67 1.85
CA ASP A 321 8.19 -17.45 3.03
C ASP A 321 7.74 -15.97 3.10
N GLN A 322 6.51 -15.69 3.52
CA GLN A 322 6.06 -14.34 3.89
C GLN A 322 6.29 -14.15 5.39
N ILE A 323 7.31 -13.38 5.76
CA ILE A 323 7.80 -13.23 7.13
C ILE A 323 7.34 -11.93 7.82
N GLY A 324 6.57 -11.09 7.13
CA GLY A 324 6.01 -9.87 7.69
C GLY A 324 4.71 -9.50 7.01
N ARG A 325 3.72 -9.07 7.80
CA ARG A 325 2.39 -8.66 7.34
C ARG A 325 1.90 -7.45 8.13
N SER A 326 1.54 -6.37 7.45
CA SER A 326 0.84 -5.25 8.09
C SER A 326 -0.64 -5.57 8.34
N GLY A 327 -1.29 -4.80 9.20
CA GLY A 327 -2.74 -4.57 9.12
C GLY A 327 -3.10 -3.74 7.87
N VAL A 328 -4.19 -2.99 7.93
CA VAL A 328 -4.69 -2.14 6.86
C VAL A 328 -4.52 -0.68 7.23
N LYS A 329 -3.86 0.10 6.38
CA LYS A 329 -3.89 1.55 6.45
C LYS A 329 -5.12 2.08 5.69
N HIS A 330 -5.97 2.82 6.41
CA HIS A 330 -7.07 3.59 5.84
C HIS A 330 -6.58 4.91 5.26
N ALA A 331 -6.81 5.11 3.95
CA ALA A 331 -6.59 6.39 3.29
C ALA A 331 -7.61 7.44 3.77
N PHE A 332 -7.28 8.72 3.65
CA PHE A 332 -8.14 9.81 4.15
C PHE A 332 -8.16 11.07 3.27
N LEU A 333 -7.19 11.29 2.39
CA LEU A 333 -7.27 12.29 1.34
C LEU A 333 -6.30 11.95 0.19
N THR A 334 -6.41 12.68 -0.91
CA THR A 334 -5.45 12.68 -2.02
C THR A 334 -5.03 14.11 -2.39
N THR A 335 -3.74 14.27 -2.68
CA THR A 335 -3.11 15.51 -3.13
C THR A 335 -3.26 15.76 -4.63
N ASN A 336 -3.69 14.75 -5.40
CA ASN A 336 -3.90 14.84 -6.84
C ASN A 336 -2.73 15.52 -7.60
N SER A 337 -1.52 14.99 -7.43
CA SER A 337 -0.33 15.48 -8.11
C SER A 337 -0.22 14.97 -9.56
N GLY A 338 0.33 15.77 -10.47
CA GLY A 338 0.65 15.33 -11.85
C GLY A 338 -0.54 14.81 -12.67
N CYS A 339 -1.73 15.35 -12.45
CA CYS A 339 -2.99 14.95 -13.08
C CYS A 339 -3.08 15.26 -14.56
N LEU A 340 -3.86 14.46 -15.28
CA LEU A 340 -4.35 14.81 -16.62
C LEU A 340 -5.75 15.46 -16.54
N ASP A 341 -6.63 14.92 -15.69
CA ASP A 341 -7.87 15.58 -15.28
C ASP A 341 -7.89 15.70 -13.75
N HIS A 342 -7.78 16.92 -13.24
CA HIS A 342 -7.86 17.18 -11.81
C HIS A 342 -9.33 17.20 -11.34
N PRO A 343 -9.70 16.53 -10.24
CA PRO A 343 -11.10 16.42 -9.81
C PRO A 343 -11.59 17.62 -9.00
N GLY A 344 -10.72 18.59 -8.70
CA GLY A 344 -11.07 19.83 -7.98
C GLY A 344 -11.34 19.64 -6.48
N THR A 345 -10.97 18.49 -5.91
CA THR A 345 -11.15 18.14 -4.50
C THR A 345 -10.02 17.20 -4.03
N SER A 346 -9.74 17.19 -2.72
CA SER A 346 -8.84 16.24 -2.05
C SER A 346 -9.50 14.89 -1.73
N GLN A 347 -10.79 14.73 -2.05
CA GLN A 347 -11.60 13.56 -1.65
C GLN A 347 -11.94 12.63 -2.82
N VAL A 348 -11.36 12.89 -3.99
CA VAL A 348 -11.50 12.09 -5.21
C VAL A 348 -10.15 12.09 -5.91
N LEU A 349 -9.67 10.94 -6.40
CA LEU A 349 -8.46 10.85 -7.22
C LEU A 349 -8.84 10.87 -8.69
N GLY A 350 -8.39 11.89 -9.42
CA GLY A 350 -8.73 12.10 -10.82
C GLY A 350 -7.88 11.30 -11.80
N ARG A 351 -8.24 11.37 -13.09
CA ARG A 351 -7.50 10.67 -14.17
C ARG A 351 -6.04 11.09 -14.24
N GLY A 352 -5.15 10.11 -14.23
CA GLY A 352 -3.71 10.31 -14.27
C GLY A 352 -3.13 11.00 -13.03
N CYS A 353 -3.91 11.24 -11.98
CA CYS A 353 -3.41 11.84 -10.75
C CYS A 353 -2.57 10.83 -9.95
N SER A 354 -1.54 11.32 -9.28
CA SER A 354 -0.69 10.58 -8.35
C SER A 354 -0.89 11.08 -6.93
N ASP A 355 -0.71 10.20 -5.95
CA ASP A 355 -0.77 10.53 -4.54
C ASP A 355 0.25 9.71 -3.74
N THR A 356 0.77 10.26 -2.65
CA THR A 356 1.79 9.59 -1.82
C THR A 356 1.40 9.56 -0.35
N TYR A 357 1.37 8.35 0.22
CA TYR A 357 1.32 8.15 1.66
C TYR A 357 2.75 7.97 2.20
N GLY A 358 3.15 8.87 3.09
CA GLY A 358 4.47 8.94 3.72
C GLY A 358 4.69 7.83 4.75
N THR A 359 5.94 7.70 5.20
CA THR A 359 6.30 6.71 6.24
C THR A 359 5.56 7.03 7.54
N GLY A 360 5.49 8.30 7.95
CA GLY A 360 4.89 8.68 9.21
C GLY A 360 3.38 8.43 9.25
N ASN A 361 2.68 8.76 8.17
CA ASN A 361 1.22 8.56 8.11
C ASN A 361 0.79 7.10 7.89
N ASN A 362 1.65 6.28 7.26
CA ASN A 362 1.48 4.84 7.21
C ASN A 362 1.75 4.19 8.58
N ASP A 363 2.55 4.84 9.43
CA ASP A 363 2.86 4.42 10.81
C ASP A 363 1.89 4.99 11.86
N SER A 364 0.68 5.40 11.43
CA SER A 364 -0.33 6.06 12.27
C SER A 364 -1.25 5.10 13.01
N ASN A 365 -1.28 5.16 14.35
CA ASN A 365 -2.16 4.30 15.18
C ASN A 365 -3.64 4.51 14.83
N SER A 366 -4.04 5.78 14.60
CA SER A 366 -5.43 6.17 14.31
C SER A 366 -5.89 5.83 12.89
N ASP A 367 -4.98 5.36 12.03
CA ASP A 367 -5.31 5.01 10.66
C ASP A 367 -4.99 3.56 10.28
N LEU A 368 -4.35 2.78 11.16
CA LEU A 368 -4.13 1.35 10.97
C LEU A 368 -5.27 0.52 11.59
N GLY A 369 -5.81 -0.45 10.87
CA GLY A 369 -6.90 -1.31 11.31
C GLY A 369 -6.64 -2.77 10.98
N PRO A 370 -7.40 -3.71 11.56
CA PRO A 370 -7.24 -5.12 11.27
C PRO A 370 -7.79 -5.47 9.87
N ARG A 371 -7.09 -6.36 9.16
CA ARG A 371 -7.55 -6.90 7.87
C ARG A 371 -8.90 -7.60 7.96
N SER A 372 -9.31 -8.07 9.15
CA SER A 372 -10.58 -8.75 9.39
C SER A 372 -11.81 -7.87 9.21
N GLU A 373 -11.64 -6.54 9.19
CA GLU A 373 -12.74 -5.60 8.99
C GLU A 373 -13.05 -5.31 7.51
N ILE A 374 -12.27 -5.85 6.58
CA ILE A 374 -12.38 -5.57 5.14
C ILE A 374 -12.94 -6.79 4.39
N ILE A 375 -13.85 -6.55 3.46
CA ILE A 375 -14.21 -7.49 2.40
C ILE A 375 -13.35 -7.14 1.18
N PRO A 376 -12.18 -7.79 1.00
CA PRO A 376 -11.13 -7.34 0.09
C PRO A 376 -11.54 -7.31 -1.38
N ALA A 377 -12.22 -8.35 -1.89
CA ALA A 377 -12.63 -8.45 -3.30
C ALA A 377 -13.46 -7.24 -3.79
N ASN A 378 -14.23 -6.61 -2.89
CA ASN A 378 -15.07 -5.46 -3.21
C ASN A 378 -14.59 -4.17 -2.52
N ASN A 379 -13.50 -4.23 -1.74
CA ASN A 379 -13.01 -3.16 -0.87
C ASN A 379 -14.12 -2.50 -0.05
N GLN A 380 -14.93 -3.32 0.64
CA GLN A 380 -15.92 -2.83 1.61
C GLN A 380 -15.35 -2.90 3.02
N TRP A 381 -15.56 -1.85 3.79
CA TRP A 381 -15.17 -1.80 5.19
C TRP A 381 -16.40 -1.98 6.08
N GLY A 382 -16.30 -2.92 7.02
CA GLY A 382 -17.29 -3.11 8.06
C GLY A 382 -17.17 -2.04 9.14
N ARG A 383 -17.64 -0.82 8.87
CA ARG A 383 -17.58 0.29 9.83
C ARG A 383 -18.19 -0.08 11.18
N CYS A 384 -19.41 -0.62 11.19
CA CYS A 384 -20.09 -0.99 12.44
C CYS A 384 -19.39 -2.17 13.13
N GLY A 385 -18.93 -1.95 14.36
CA GLY A 385 -18.19 -2.93 15.15
C GLY A 385 -16.70 -2.98 14.84
N SER A 386 -16.21 -2.11 13.95
CA SER A 386 -14.76 -1.93 13.75
C SER A 386 -14.12 -1.33 15.00
N ILE A 387 -12.79 -1.38 15.06
CA ILE A 387 -12.02 -0.66 16.09
C ILE A 387 -12.25 0.87 16.08
N TYR A 388 -12.85 1.39 15.01
CA TYR A 388 -13.14 2.82 14.86
C TYR A 388 -14.59 3.19 15.16
N ASP A 389 -15.50 2.22 15.27
CA ASP A 389 -16.94 2.43 15.56
C ASP A 389 -17.49 1.17 16.25
N THR A 390 -16.97 0.92 17.45
CA THR A 390 -17.21 -0.28 18.26
C THR A 390 -18.67 -0.43 18.69
N ASN A 391 -19.40 0.69 18.77
CA ASN A 391 -20.79 0.77 19.20
C ASN A 391 -21.80 1.04 18.06
N CYS A 392 -21.33 1.14 16.81
CA CYS A 392 -22.15 1.30 15.60
C CYS A 392 -23.01 2.57 15.60
N ASP A 393 -22.53 3.65 16.20
CA ASP A 393 -23.25 4.93 16.22
C ASP A 393 -22.83 5.87 15.07
N GLY A 394 -21.88 5.44 14.23
CA GLY A 394 -21.34 6.22 13.12
C GLY A 394 -20.46 7.38 13.58
N SER A 395 -20.04 7.39 14.84
CA SER A 395 -19.10 8.34 15.42
C SER A 395 -17.75 7.67 15.68
N PRO A 396 -16.63 8.39 15.46
CA PRO A 396 -15.32 7.79 15.60
C PRO A 396 -14.99 7.47 17.07
N ASN A 397 -14.58 6.24 17.34
CA ASN A 397 -13.95 5.82 18.59
C ASN A 397 -12.42 5.81 18.45
N ASN A 398 -11.71 5.99 19.57
CA ASN A 398 -10.26 5.76 19.57
C ASN A 398 -9.97 4.31 19.18
N SER A 399 -9.00 4.11 18.28
CA SER A 399 -8.66 2.80 17.71
C SER A 399 -8.22 1.76 18.75
N GLY A 400 -7.67 2.23 19.88
CA GLY A 400 -7.06 1.37 20.90
C GLY A 400 -5.70 0.81 20.51
N ASN A 401 -5.20 1.11 19.30
CA ASN A 401 -3.88 0.68 18.85
C ASN A 401 -2.76 1.39 19.64
N GLY A 402 -1.76 0.62 20.04
CA GLY A 402 -0.46 1.10 20.49
C GLY A 402 0.61 1.03 19.38
N ASN A 403 1.86 1.18 19.78
CA ASN A 403 3.00 1.37 18.89
C ASN A 403 3.42 0.13 18.06
N PHE A 404 2.83 -1.03 18.32
CA PHE A 404 3.11 -2.27 17.60
C PHE A 404 1.87 -2.92 16.99
N ASP A 405 0.68 -2.39 17.27
CA ASP A 405 -0.55 -2.94 16.71
C ASP A 405 -0.65 -2.63 15.21
N GLN A 406 -1.18 -3.60 14.45
CA GLN A 406 -1.46 -3.50 13.01
C GLN A 406 -0.26 -3.14 12.11
N ARG A 407 0.98 -3.20 12.63
CA ARG A 407 2.21 -2.92 11.88
C ARG A 407 2.79 -4.20 11.27
N MET A 408 3.59 -4.04 10.21
CA MET A 408 4.35 -5.14 9.67
C MET A 408 5.54 -5.43 10.58
N ILE A 409 5.38 -6.43 11.44
CA ILE A 409 6.42 -6.90 12.35
C ILE A 409 7.10 -8.13 11.76
N THR A 410 8.42 -8.17 11.87
CA THR A 410 9.25 -9.34 11.56
C THR A 410 10.27 -9.54 12.67
N VAL A 411 10.55 -10.80 13.04
CA VAL A 411 11.55 -11.13 14.06
C VAL A 411 12.96 -11.10 13.45
N GLU A 412 13.97 -10.58 14.16
CA GLU A 412 15.37 -10.49 13.68
C GLU A 412 15.89 -11.82 13.12
N SER A 413 15.59 -12.94 13.79
CA SER A 413 15.94 -14.30 13.38
C SER A 413 15.27 -14.78 12.10
N GLN A 414 14.33 -14.03 11.52
CA GLN A 414 13.68 -14.39 10.25
C GLN A 414 14.32 -13.70 9.05
N PHE A 415 14.98 -12.55 9.22
CA PHE A 415 15.55 -11.77 8.10
C PHE A 415 17.05 -11.49 8.23
N SER A 416 17.70 -12.00 9.28
CA SER A 416 19.12 -11.75 9.51
C SER A 416 19.82 -12.92 10.19
N GLY A 417 21.15 -12.87 10.20
CA GLY A 417 22.01 -13.86 10.84
C GLY A 417 22.38 -15.05 9.95
N PRO A 418 23.29 -15.92 10.42
CA PRO A 418 23.87 -17.00 9.61
C PRO A 418 22.87 -18.03 9.09
N ALA A 419 21.73 -18.19 9.76
CA ALA A 419 20.66 -19.13 9.37
C ALA A 419 20.04 -18.79 8.01
N HIS A 420 20.15 -17.53 7.57
CA HIS A 420 19.59 -17.04 6.30
C HIS A 420 20.67 -16.67 5.29
N ALA A 421 21.88 -17.23 5.43
CA ALA A 421 22.95 -17.03 4.46
C ALA A 421 22.47 -17.47 3.06
N GLY A 422 22.57 -16.56 2.08
CA GLY A 422 22.12 -16.79 0.70
C GLY A 422 20.64 -16.46 0.45
N ALA A 423 19.88 -16.05 1.47
CA ALA A 423 18.52 -15.56 1.28
C ALA A 423 18.49 -14.17 0.63
N THR A 424 17.41 -13.87 -0.09
CA THR A 424 17.11 -12.51 -0.60
C THR A 424 15.69 -12.11 -0.20
N TYR A 425 15.40 -10.81 -0.20
CA TYR A 425 14.17 -10.30 0.38
C TYR A 425 13.39 -9.41 -0.59
N LEU A 426 12.07 -9.55 -0.56
CA LEU A 426 11.14 -8.71 -1.30
C LEU A 426 10.23 -7.97 -0.34
N PHE A 427 10.13 -6.66 -0.49
CA PHE A 427 9.12 -5.86 0.17
C PHE A 427 7.99 -5.59 -0.82
N GLU A 428 6.75 -5.68 -0.37
CA GLU A 428 5.54 -5.44 -1.15
C GLU A 428 4.75 -4.28 -0.57
N SER A 429 4.20 -3.43 -1.43
CA SER A 429 3.17 -2.46 -1.07
C SER A 429 2.00 -2.65 -2.02
N TRP A 430 0.78 -2.57 -1.49
CA TRP A 430 -0.44 -2.81 -2.27
C TRP A 430 -1.56 -1.86 -1.86
N TYR A 431 -2.03 -1.04 -2.80
CA TYR A 431 -3.26 -0.26 -2.66
C TYR A 431 -4.46 -1.07 -3.12
N LEU A 432 -5.54 -1.00 -2.36
CA LEU A 432 -6.82 -1.59 -2.74
C LEU A 432 -7.87 -0.50 -2.85
N ALA A 433 -8.47 -0.35 -4.03
CA ALA A 433 -9.56 0.57 -4.30
C ALA A 433 -10.81 -0.19 -4.75
N ARG A 434 -11.99 0.27 -4.33
CA ARG A 434 -13.26 -0.34 -4.74
C ARG A 434 -13.41 -0.29 -6.26
N GLN A 435 -13.79 -1.42 -6.84
CA GLN A 435 -13.96 -1.63 -8.29
C GLN A 435 -12.69 -1.42 -9.13
N ASP A 436 -11.50 -1.46 -8.51
CA ASP A 436 -10.24 -1.56 -9.24
C ASP A 436 -10.27 -2.83 -10.11
N ILE A 437 -10.16 -2.67 -11.43
CA ILE A 437 -10.35 -3.79 -12.36
C ILE A 437 -9.14 -4.71 -12.42
N ASN A 438 -8.00 -4.30 -11.88
CA ASN A 438 -6.77 -5.07 -11.92
C ASN A 438 -5.93 -4.90 -10.65
N ILE A 439 -6.16 -5.73 -9.65
CA ILE A 439 -5.38 -5.67 -8.40
C ILE A 439 -3.86 -5.84 -8.60
N SER A 440 -3.41 -6.43 -9.71
CA SER A 440 -1.99 -6.77 -9.92
C SER A 440 -1.13 -5.56 -10.28
N ASN A 441 -1.71 -4.46 -10.77
CA ASN A 441 -0.95 -3.24 -11.06
C ASN A 441 -1.03 -2.20 -9.93
N SER A 442 -1.96 -2.32 -8.99
CA SER A 442 -2.02 -1.55 -7.73
C SER A 442 -1.12 -2.10 -6.62
N MET A 443 -0.45 -3.23 -6.87
CA MET A 443 0.62 -3.79 -6.04
C MET A 443 1.97 -3.79 -6.76
N ALA A 444 3.03 -3.64 -6.00
CA ALA A 444 4.40 -3.77 -6.51
C ALA A 444 5.31 -4.38 -5.46
N THR A 445 6.41 -4.95 -5.94
CA THR A 445 7.50 -5.42 -5.07
C THR A 445 8.85 -4.85 -5.47
N LYS A 446 9.69 -4.67 -4.45
CA LYS A 446 11.09 -4.22 -4.54
C LYS A 446 11.98 -5.19 -3.80
N ARG A 447 13.22 -5.31 -4.25
CA ARG A 447 14.25 -6.00 -3.48
C ARG A 447 14.69 -5.11 -2.32
N VAL A 448 14.81 -5.70 -1.13
CA VAL A 448 15.33 -5.04 0.06
C VAL A 448 16.49 -5.84 0.65
N THR A 449 17.34 -5.15 1.40
CA THR A 449 18.46 -5.72 2.16
C THR A 449 18.47 -5.11 3.54
N PHE A 450 18.93 -5.88 4.53
CA PHE A 450 18.96 -5.44 5.92
C PHE A 450 20.40 -5.37 6.39
N THR A 451 20.79 -4.24 6.97
CA THR A 451 22.10 -4.05 7.59
C THR A 451 21.88 -3.56 9.02
N ARG A 452 22.61 -4.13 9.97
CA ARG A 452 22.58 -3.68 11.36
C ARG A 452 23.59 -2.56 11.57
N ASN A 453 23.14 -1.38 11.99
CA ASN A 453 23.98 -0.23 12.31
C ASN A 453 23.88 0.08 13.81
N SER A 454 24.80 -0.46 14.61
CA SER A 454 24.81 -0.33 16.07
C SER A 454 23.51 -0.76 16.74
N SER A 455 22.54 0.16 16.93
CA SER A 455 21.24 0.00 17.59
C SER A 455 20.03 0.03 16.63
N THR A 456 20.19 0.49 15.38
CA THR A 456 19.13 0.43 14.34
C THR A 456 19.36 -0.64 13.24
N TRP A 457 18.26 -1.01 12.58
CA TRP A 457 18.30 -1.69 11.29
C TRP A 457 18.15 -0.67 10.16
N SER A 458 18.89 -0.84 9.07
CA SER A 458 18.73 -0.03 7.85
C SER A 458 18.25 -0.90 6.70
N VAL A 459 17.31 -0.35 5.92
CA VAL A 459 16.76 -0.99 4.73
C VAL A 459 17.46 -0.44 3.49
N GLY A 460 18.35 -1.24 2.91
CA GLY A 460 19.01 -0.96 1.63
C GLY A 460 18.32 -1.63 0.44
N GLY A 461 18.96 -1.55 -0.73
CA GLY A 461 18.42 -2.09 -1.98
C GLY A 461 17.36 -1.15 -2.54
N ASN A 462 16.13 -1.19 -1.99
CA ASN A 462 14.99 -0.37 -2.41
C ASN A 462 14.86 -0.25 -3.95
N ASP A 463 15.27 -1.30 -4.67
CA ASP A 463 15.46 -1.36 -6.11
C ASP A 463 14.71 -2.55 -6.71
N GLN A 464 14.94 -2.83 -8.00
CA GLN A 464 14.23 -3.89 -8.74
C GLN A 464 12.70 -3.77 -8.60
N TYR A 465 12.22 -2.53 -8.65
CA TYR A 465 10.80 -2.24 -8.71
C TYR A 465 10.18 -2.96 -9.90
N ARG A 466 9.05 -3.62 -9.65
CA ARG A 466 8.16 -4.14 -10.69
C ARG A 466 6.77 -4.28 -10.08
N LEU A 467 5.73 -4.17 -10.90
CA LEU A 467 4.34 -4.41 -10.51
C LEU A 467 4.08 -5.90 -10.27
N GLY A 468 2.97 -6.21 -9.61
CA GLY A 468 2.52 -7.58 -9.35
C GLY A 468 3.02 -8.18 -8.04
N PRO A 469 2.39 -9.29 -7.62
CA PRO A 469 2.59 -9.90 -6.31
C PRO A 469 3.96 -10.57 -6.16
N ALA A 470 4.41 -10.72 -4.91
CA ALA A 470 5.67 -11.40 -4.60
C ALA A 470 5.76 -12.84 -5.15
N ILE A 471 4.64 -13.58 -5.19
CA ILE A 471 4.61 -14.95 -5.71
C ILE A 471 5.03 -15.04 -7.20
N ASP A 472 4.79 -13.99 -7.98
CA ASP A 472 5.21 -13.93 -9.39
C ASP A 472 6.72 -13.68 -9.54
N ARG A 473 7.40 -13.19 -8.49
CA ARG A 473 8.87 -13.12 -8.42
C ARG A 473 9.49 -14.46 -8.10
N TRP A 474 8.74 -15.32 -7.43
CA TRP A 474 9.17 -16.68 -7.15
C TRP A 474 8.96 -17.58 -8.37
N VAL A 475 7.78 -17.55 -8.99
CA VAL A 475 7.48 -18.28 -10.24
C VAL A 475 6.79 -17.32 -11.21
N ASP A 476 7.49 -16.95 -12.29
CA ASP A 476 6.90 -16.10 -13.33
C ASP A 476 5.78 -16.86 -14.06
N PRO A 477 4.51 -16.39 -14.01
CA PRO A 477 3.40 -17.10 -14.63
C PRO A 477 3.46 -17.11 -16.16
N SER A 478 4.17 -16.18 -16.79
CA SER A 478 4.32 -16.09 -18.26
C SER A 478 5.45 -16.97 -18.79
N ALA A 479 6.42 -17.30 -17.95
CA ALA A 479 7.57 -18.11 -18.29
C ALA A 479 7.97 -19.04 -17.12
N PRO A 480 7.07 -19.96 -16.70
CA PRO A 480 7.39 -20.86 -15.61
C PRO A 480 8.56 -21.77 -16.01
N GLY A 481 9.57 -21.90 -15.15
CA GLY A 481 10.68 -22.82 -15.36
C GLY A 481 10.21 -24.28 -15.51
N ALA A 482 11.05 -25.16 -16.04
CA ALA A 482 10.66 -26.54 -16.40
C ALA A 482 9.92 -27.32 -15.29
N ASN A 483 10.37 -27.15 -14.04
CA ASN A 483 9.79 -27.78 -12.84
C ASN A 483 9.04 -26.77 -11.96
N ALA A 484 8.41 -25.76 -12.58
CA ALA A 484 7.61 -24.78 -11.87
C ALA A 484 6.25 -24.58 -12.57
N ARG A 485 5.23 -24.22 -11.79
CA ARG A 485 3.90 -23.81 -12.29
C ARG A 485 3.33 -22.73 -11.39
N SER A 486 2.49 -21.87 -11.95
CA SER A 486 1.72 -20.86 -11.21
C SER A 486 0.34 -20.76 -11.85
N VAL A 487 -0.72 -20.79 -11.03
CA VAL A 487 -2.12 -20.70 -11.46
C VAL A 487 -2.83 -19.68 -10.60
N ALA A 488 -3.59 -18.81 -11.26
CA ALA A 488 -4.53 -17.91 -10.61
C ALA A 488 -5.91 -18.57 -10.52
N LEU A 489 -6.55 -18.41 -9.36
CA LEU A 489 -7.93 -18.77 -9.09
C LEU A 489 -8.68 -17.47 -8.85
N SER A 490 -9.75 -17.24 -9.61
CA SER A 490 -10.56 -16.02 -9.52
C SER A 490 -12.02 -16.39 -9.37
N SER A 491 -12.72 -15.68 -8.48
CA SER A 491 -14.16 -15.75 -8.31
C SER A 491 -14.71 -14.36 -7.96
N THR A 492 -16.02 -14.25 -7.76
CA THR A 492 -16.64 -13.03 -7.22
C THR A 492 -16.26 -12.76 -5.78
N GLU A 493 -15.69 -13.74 -5.07
CA GLU A 493 -15.21 -13.62 -3.69
C GLU A 493 -13.73 -13.20 -3.63
N GLY A 494 -13.06 -13.05 -4.78
CA GLY A 494 -11.68 -12.56 -4.91
C GLY A 494 -10.74 -13.55 -5.60
N ASN A 495 -9.44 -13.35 -5.42
CA ASN A 495 -8.37 -13.98 -6.16
C ASN A 495 -7.34 -14.63 -5.24
N THR A 496 -6.82 -15.77 -5.69
CA THR A 496 -5.76 -16.54 -5.03
C THR A 496 -4.78 -17.03 -6.09
N LYS A 497 -3.50 -17.09 -5.77
CA LYS A 497 -2.48 -17.73 -6.62
C LYS A 497 -1.88 -18.94 -5.92
N VAL A 498 -1.73 -20.03 -6.67
CA VAL A 498 -1.02 -21.24 -6.26
C VAL A 498 0.18 -21.41 -7.18
N ALA A 499 1.38 -21.45 -6.60
CA ALA A 499 2.61 -21.73 -7.34
C ALA A 499 3.33 -22.93 -6.74
N VAL A 500 4.11 -23.64 -7.56
CA VAL A 500 4.95 -24.76 -7.15
C VAL A 500 6.31 -24.69 -7.82
N LYS A 501 7.36 -25.05 -7.08
CA LYS A 501 8.67 -25.44 -7.61
C LYS A 501 9.01 -26.84 -7.17
N VAL A 502 9.55 -27.63 -8.09
CA VAL A 502 9.98 -29.01 -7.83
C VAL A 502 11.48 -29.14 -8.05
N THR A 503 12.19 -29.60 -7.03
CA THR A 503 13.65 -29.75 -7.03
C THR A 503 14.02 -31.23 -7.07
N ASP A 504 14.80 -31.64 -8.05
CA ASP A 504 15.42 -32.98 -8.09
C ASP A 504 16.52 -33.04 -7.03
N LEU A 505 16.38 -33.94 -6.05
CA LEU A 505 17.36 -34.16 -4.99
C LEU A 505 18.37 -35.25 -5.35
N GLY A 506 18.24 -35.86 -6.53
CA GLY A 506 18.97 -37.06 -6.93
C GLY A 506 18.36 -38.34 -6.33
N GLY A 507 18.82 -39.49 -6.82
CA GLY A 507 18.36 -40.80 -6.30
C GLY A 507 16.87 -41.08 -6.49
N GLY A 508 16.19 -40.35 -7.38
CA GLY A 508 14.74 -40.47 -7.61
C GLY A 508 13.87 -39.73 -6.59
N GLN A 509 14.47 -38.90 -5.73
CA GLN A 509 13.77 -38.07 -4.74
C GLN A 509 13.55 -36.66 -5.26
N TRP A 510 12.36 -36.12 -5.00
CA TRP A 510 11.93 -34.81 -5.48
C TRP A 510 11.31 -34.02 -4.34
N ARG A 511 11.79 -32.79 -4.11
CA ARG A 511 11.16 -31.85 -3.17
C ARG A 511 10.14 -30.99 -3.90
N TYR A 512 8.91 -30.94 -3.40
CA TYR A 512 7.85 -30.09 -3.90
C TYR A 512 7.64 -28.96 -2.91
N ASP A 513 7.88 -27.72 -3.33
CA ASP A 513 7.52 -26.53 -2.56
C ASP A 513 6.33 -25.87 -3.23
N TYR A 514 5.20 -25.78 -2.55
CA TYR A 514 4.04 -24.99 -2.95
C TYR A 514 3.99 -23.70 -2.15
N ALA A 515 3.64 -22.60 -2.80
CA ALA A 515 3.21 -21.37 -2.15
C ALA A 515 1.77 -21.07 -2.56
N VAL A 516 0.91 -20.81 -1.59
CA VAL A 516 -0.47 -20.36 -1.83
C VAL A 516 -0.59 -18.95 -1.28
N MET A 517 -0.76 -17.98 -2.18
CA MET A 517 -0.97 -16.57 -1.83
C MET A 517 -2.44 -16.22 -2.06
N ASN A 518 -3.18 -16.05 -0.96
CA ASN A 518 -4.50 -15.44 -1.01
C ASN A 518 -4.31 -13.93 -1.19
N LEU A 519 -4.71 -13.40 -2.35
CA LEU A 519 -4.60 -11.98 -2.66
C LEU A 519 -5.75 -11.25 -1.96
N ASP A 520 -6.94 -11.34 -2.53
CA ASP A 520 -8.17 -10.67 -2.07
C ASP A 520 -9.35 -11.65 -1.94
N PHE A 521 -9.11 -12.96 -1.90
CA PHE A 521 -10.18 -13.93 -1.66
C PHE A 521 -10.63 -13.92 -0.20
N ALA A 522 -11.93 -13.70 0.01
CA ALA A 522 -12.56 -13.86 1.32
C ALA A 522 -14.03 -14.25 1.17
N ARG A 523 -14.44 -15.31 1.88
CA ARG A 523 -15.86 -15.61 2.03
C ARG A 523 -16.39 -14.89 3.26
N ALA A 524 -16.94 -13.70 3.03
CA ALA A 524 -17.39 -12.83 4.11
C ALA A 524 -18.74 -13.27 4.71
N LYS A 525 -18.85 -13.14 6.03
CA LYS A 525 -20.13 -13.11 6.75
C LYS A 525 -20.36 -11.70 7.26
N THR A 526 -21.54 -11.16 6.97
CA THR A 526 -21.85 -9.77 7.28
C THR A 526 -23.18 -9.64 8.01
N GLU A 527 -23.35 -8.51 8.69
CA GLU A 527 -24.60 -8.05 9.28
C GLU A 527 -24.86 -6.61 8.81
N GLY A 528 -26.12 -6.27 8.54
CA GLY A 528 -26.49 -4.94 8.06
C GLY A 528 -26.07 -4.68 6.61
N SER A 529 -26.03 -3.39 6.26
CA SER A 529 -25.62 -2.89 4.95
C SER A 529 -24.83 -1.60 5.11
N GLU A 530 -24.08 -1.22 4.09
CA GLU A 530 -23.47 0.10 4.06
C GLU A 530 -24.54 1.19 4.24
N PRO A 531 -24.23 2.27 4.97
CA PRO A 531 -22.90 2.62 5.49
C PRO A 531 -22.56 1.96 6.85
N ASN A 532 -23.51 1.27 7.51
CA ASN A 532 -23.31 0.58 8.79
C ASN A 532 -23.09 -0.94 8.62
N LEU A 533 -22.35 -1.33 7.58
CA LEU A 533 -21.99 -2.72 7.37
C LEU A 533 -21.14 -3.22 8.53
N ARG A 534 -21.41 -4.43 9.02
CA ARG A 534 -20.55 -5.15 9.96
C ARG A 534 -19.97 -6.38 9.28
N VAL A 535 -18.66 -6.57 9.40
CA VAL A 535 -17.98 -7.80 8.97
C VAL A 535 -17.79 -8.70 10.19
N LEU A 536 -18.48 -9.84 10.20
CA LEU A 536 -18.41 -10.83 11.28
C LEU A 536 -17.25 -11.82 11.07
N SER A 537 -16.89 -12.06 9.81
CA SER A 537 -15.80 -12.93 9.38
C SER A 537 -15.48 -12.64 7.92
N ASN A 538 -14.21 -12.78 7.52
CA ASN A 538 -13.75 -12.67 6.14
C ASN A 538 -12.72 -13.76 5.80
N MET A 539 -12.92 -14.97 6.34
CA MET A 539 -11.91 -16.02 6.23
C MET A 539 -11.70 -16.49 4.79
N GLY A 540 -10.44 -16.86 4.50
CA GLY A 540 -10.06 -17.51 3.25
C GLY A 540 -10.14 -19.03 3.35
N TYR A 541 -8.99 -19.70 3.31
CA TYR A 541 -8.90 -21.17 3.26
C TYR A 541 -8.43 -21.77 4.58
N ASP A 542 -8.88 -22.97 4.92
CA ASP A 542 -8.50 -23.69 6.15
C ASP A 542 -7.78 -25.02 5.86
N SER A 543 -7.67 -25.42 4.59
CA SER A 543 -6.95 -26.63 4.19
C SER A 543 -6.40 -26.53 2.76
N PHE A 544 -5.28 -27.22 2.53
CA PHE A 544 -4.63 -27.39 1.22
C PHE A 544 -4.27 -28.86 1.03
N SER A 545 -4.56 -29.41 -0.15
CA SER A 545 -4.35 -30.83 -0.47
C SER A 545 -3.66 -31.02 -1.81
N VAL A 546 -2.71 -31.93 -1.86
CA VAL A 546 -1.98 -32.32 -3.08
C VAL A 546 -2.09 -33.84 -3.27
N PRO A 547 -2.63 -34.33 -4.40
CA PRO A 547 -2.68 -35.75 -4.69
C PRO A 547 -1.27 -36.31 -4.93
N VAL A 548 -0.96 -37.42 -4.28
CA VAL A 548 0.35 -38.09 -4.36
C VAL A 548 0.27 -39.56 -4.78
N GLY A 549 -0.95 -40.11 -4.89
CA GLY A 549 -1.18 -41.48 -5.30
C GLY A 549 -0.44 -42.47 -4.40
N ASN A 550 0.43 -43.29 -5.00
CA ASN A 550 1.23 -44.30 -4.31
C ASN A 550 2.68 -43.84 -4.02
N ALA A 551 2.99 -42.55 -4.19
CA ALA A 551 4.31 -42.04 -3.87
C ALA A 551 4.60 -42.21 -2.37
N THR A 552 5.86 -42.53 -2.05
CA THR A 552 6.36 -42.49 -0.68
C THR A 552 6.68 -41.04 -0.34
N ILE A 553 6.01 -40.50 0.68
CA ILE A 553 6.15 -39.12 1.12
C ILE A 553 6.94 -39.06 2.42
N THR A 554 7.87 -38.12 2.49
CA THR A 554 8.69 -37.80 3.65
C THR A 554 8.79 -36.28 3.80
N ASP A 555 9.28 -35.81 4.95
CA ASP A 555 9.64 -34.41 5.19
C ASP A 555 8.50 -33.41 4.90
N ILE A 556 7.30 -33.73 5.38
CA ILE A 556 6.12 -32.85 5.27
C ILE A 556 6.36 -31.62 6.16
N ARG A 557 6.38 -30.44 5.55
CA ARG A 557 6.63 -29.15 6.20
C ARG A 557 5.54 -28.15 5.87
N PHE A 558 5.34 -27.22 6.80
CA PHE A 558 4.48 -26.06 6.67
C PHE A 558 5.27 -24.82 7.10
N SER A 559 4.89 -23.66 6.57
CA SER A 559 5.38 -22.36 7.01
C SER A 559 4.32 -21.33 6.70
N ASP A 560 3.79 -20.70 7.73
CA ASP A 560 3.05 -19.44 7.61
C ASP A 560 3.97 -18.23 7.82
N GLY A 561 5.27 -18.43 8.00
CA GLY A 561 6.25 -17.36 8.15
C GLY A 561 6.15 -16.56 9.44
N ASP A 562 5.45 -17.04 10.47
CA ASP A 562 5.66 -16.57 11.83
C ASP A 562 6.66 -17.48 12.60
N VAL A 563 6.71 -17.38 13.93
CA VAL A 563 7.58 -18.20 14.80
C VAL A 563 6.77 -19.00 15.84
N ASP A 564 5.44 -18.99 15.74
CA ASP A 564 4.50 -19.63 16.65
C ASP A 564 4.01 -20.97 16.08
N SER A 565 4.74 -22.04 16.37
CA SER A 565 4.34 -23.38 15.90
C SER A 565 3.01 -23.90 16.47
N THR A 566 2.37 -23.19 17.41
CA THR A 566 1.10 -23.65 18.00
C THR A 566 -0.11 -23.41 17.10
N ASN A 567 0.03 -22.53 16.10
CA ASN A 567 -1.01 -22.22 15.13
C ASN A 567 -0.79 -22.91 13.75
N ASP A 568 0.32 -23.66 13.61
CA ASP A 568 0.76 -24.29 12.37
C ASP A 568 -0.28 -25.29 11.82
N TRP A 569 -0.39 -25.38 10.50
CA TRP A 569 -1.23 -26.38 9.86
C TRP A 569 -0.59 -27.77 9.96
N ALA A 570 -1.36 -28.72 10.49
CA ALA A 570 -0.91 -30.10 10.59
C ALA A 570 -0.91 -30.77 9.22
N GLY A 571 0.25 -31.26 8.78
CA GLY A 571 0.42 -31.99 7.53
C GLY A 571 0.39 -33.51 7.72
N GLY A 572 -0.29 -34.24 6.83
CA GLY A 572 -0.33 -35.71 6.86
C GLY A 572 -0.84 -36.31 5.55
N ILE A 573 -0.69 -37.63 5.41
CA ILE A 573 -1.21 -38.36 4.25
C ILE A 573 -2.63 -38.83 4.55
N TYR A 574 -3.59 -38.46 3.71
CA TYR A 574 -4.99 -38.86 3.81
C TYR A 574 -5.56 -39.15 2.43
N ASN A 575 -6.17 -40.33 2.24
CA ASN A 575 -6.83 -40.74 1.00
C ASN A 575 -5.99 -40.48 -0.28
N GLY A 576 -4.70 -40.83 -0.25
CA GLY A 576 -3.80 -40.68 -1.40
C GLY A 576 -3.36 -39.24 -1.70
N SER A 577 -3.55 -38.32 -0.75
CA SER A 577 -3.10 -36.93 -0.83
C SER A 577 -2.28 -36.54 0.39
N VAL A 578 -1.38 -35.58 0.24
CA VAL A 578 -0.83 -34.84 1.38
C VAL A 578 -1.78 -33.69 1.67
N LEU A 579 -2.31 -33.65 2.89
CA LEU A 579 -3.27 -32.68 3.38
C LEU A 579 -2.63 -31.87 4.50
N TRP A 580 -2.71 -30.54 4.41
CA TRP A 580 -2.47 -29.63 5.52
C TRP A 580 -3.80 -28.98 5.90
N ALA A 581 -4.08 -28.93 7.20
CA ALA A 581 -5.26 -28.27 7.73
C ALA A 581 -4.93 -27.48 9.00
N THR A 582 -5.56 -26.33 9.15
CA THR A 582 -5.45 -25.50 10.36
C THR A 582 -6.07 -26.19 11.58
N PRO A 583 -5.48 -26.08 12.78
CA PRO A 583 -6.12 -26.50 14.02
C PRO A 583 -7.37 -25.63 14.29
N ASN A 584 -8.57 -26.21 14.26
CA ASN A 584 -9.82 -25.54 14.68
C ASN A 584 -10.10 -24.17 14.01
N LYS A 585 -9.62 -23.93 12.78
CA LYS A 585 -9.78 -22.65 12.06
C LYS A 585 -9.17 -21.44 12.77
N THR A 586 -8.13 -21.64 13.57
CA THR A 586 -7.46 -20.53 14.28
C THR A 586 -6.49 -19.76 13.39
N ASN A 587 -5.98 -20.38 12.33
CA ASN A 587 -5.02 -19.77 11.40
C ASN A 587 -5.43 -19.97 9.92
N PRO A 588 -6.61 -19.50 9.49
CA PRO A 588 -7.00 -19.60 8.09
C PRO A 588 -6.09 -18.73 7.21
N LEU A 589 -5.83 -19.18 5.99
CA LEU A 589 -5.13 -18.44 4.94
C LEU A 589 -6.01 -17.29 4.44
N ASN A 590 -6.01 -16.19 5.19
CA ASN A 590 -6.77 -14.98 4.91
C ASN A 590 -6.12 -14.10 3.85
N TRP A 591 -6.82 -13.08 3.38
CA TRP A 591 -6.35 -12.23 2.29
C TRP A 591 -5.04 -11.47 2.60
N GLY A 592 -4.28 -11.18 1.56
CA GLY A 592 -2.93 -10.63 1.60
C GLY A 592 -1.91 -11.51 2.33
N THR A 593 -2.18 -12.82 2.45
CA THR A 593 -1.34 -13.79 3.17
C THR A 593 -0.89 -14.90 2.22
N MET A 594 0.33 -15.39 2.39
CA MET A 594 0.92 -16.51 1.69
C MET A 594 1.46 -17.53 2.68
N PHE A 595 1.09 -18.80 2.50
CA PHE A 595 1.66 -19.95 3.20
C PHE A 595 2.45 -20.82 2.24
N ARG A 596 3.45 -21.53 2.79
CA ARG A 596 4.24 -22.52 2.08
C ARG A 596 3.97 -23.93 2.62
N PHE A 597 3.83 -24.87 1.69
CA PHE A 597 3.61 -26.29 1.95
C PHE A 597 4.68 -27.08 1.21
N SER A 598 5.39 -27.98 1.88
CA SER A 598 6.50 -28.71 1.26
C SER A 598 6.55 -30.17 1.68
N PHE A 599 7.03 -31.03 0.79
CA PHE A 599 7.30 -32.44 1.07
C PHE A 599 8.30 -33.02 0.07
N VAL A 600 8.88 -34.17 0.42
CA VAL A 600 9.74 -34.97 -0.46
C VAL A 600 9.02 -36.24 -0.89
N ALA A 601 9.04 -36.53 -2.19
CA ALA A 601 8.45 -37.72 -2.79
C ALA A 601 9.44 -38.50 -3.65
N ASN A 602 9.26 -39.82 -3.75
CA ASN A 602 10.07 -40.70 -4.60
C ASN A 602 9.57 -40.83 -6.04
N GLN A 603 8.83 -39.84 -6.53
CA GLN A 603 8.27 -39.82 -7.88
C GLN A 603 8.48 -38.44 -8.50
N ALA A 604 8.75 -38.42 -9.80
CA ALA A 604 8.96 -37.21 -10.56
C ALA A 604 7.65 -36.42 -10.73
N PRO A 605 7.73 -35.09 -10.98
CA PRO A 605 6.56 -34.26 -11.19
C PRO A 605 5.84 -34.57 -12.50
N ALA A 606 4.52 -34.59 -12.44
CA ALA A 606 3.63 -34.48 -13.60
C ALA A 606 2.45 -33.56 -13.26
N GLU A 607 1.74 -33.12 -14.30
CA GLU A 607 0.60 -32.23 -14.11
C GLU A 607 -0.57 -32.94 -13.40
N ASN A 608 -1.15 -32.25 -12.42
CA ASN A 608 -2.28 -32.67 -11.60
C ASN A 608 -3.02 -31.43 -11.06
N ALA A 609 -3.98 -31.61 -10.15
CA ALA A 609 -4.67 -30.53 -9.47
C ALA A 609 -4.37 -30.54 -7.97
N ALA A 610 -4.09 -29.36 -7.40
CA ALA A 610 -4.11 -29.17 -5.95
C ALA A 610 -5.44 -28.57 -5.53
N GLU A 611 -5.88 -28.81 -4.30
CA GLU A 611 -7.19 -28.36 -3.81
C GLU A 611 -7.05 -27.46 -2.58
N LEU A 612 -7.88 -26.43 -2.53
CA LEU A 612 -8.04 -25.53 -1.38
C LEU A 612 -9.47 -25.66 -0.85
N HIS A 613 -9.61 -25.88 0.46
CA HIS A 613 -10.90 -25.87 1.13
C HIS A 613 -11.16 -24.49 1.76
N ILE A 614 -12.33 -23.93 1.49
CA ILE A 614 -12.72 -22.61 1.98
C ILE A 614 -13.17 -22.74 3.45
N ALA A 615 -12.68 -21.87 4.33
CA ALA A 615 -12.95 -21.97 5.75
C ALA A 615 -14.43 -21.74 6.08
N GLU A 616 -15.05 -20.76 5.42
CA GLU A 616 -16.46 -20.45 5.63
C GLU A 616 -17.37 -21.32 4.77
N ARG A 617 -18.53 -21.67 5.34
CA ARG A 617 -19.52 -22.52 4.66
C ARG A 617 -20.08 -21.81 3.43
N GLY A 618 -20.19 -22.52 2.31
CA GLY A 618 -20.78 -22.00 1.08
C GLY A 618 -20.57 -22.93 -0.11
N THR A 619 -20.98 -22.50 -1.29
CA THR A 619 -20.81 -23.25 -2.54
C THR A 619 -20.04 -22.41 -3.56
N PRO A 620 -18.93 -22.90 -4.12
CA PRO A 620 -18.29 -24.18 -3.80
C PRO A 620 -17.61 -24.15 -2.43
N GLN A 621 -17.41 -25.32 -1.83
CA GLN A 621 -16.65 -25.46 -0.59
C GLN A 621 -15.15 -25.72 -0.85
N THR A 622 -14.82 -26.24 -2.04
CA THR A 622 -13.47 -26.55 -2.48
C THR A 622 -13.21 -25.91 -3.84
N VAL A 623 -12.00 -25.41 -4.06
CA VAL A 623 -11.53 -24.92 -5.36
C VAL A 623 -10.27 -25.67 -5.78
N SER A 624 -10.13 -25.94 -7.08
CA SER A 624 -9.02 -26.73 -7.63
C SER A 624 -8.07 -25.86 -8.46
N ALA A 625 -6.79 -25.86 -8.10
CA ALA A 625 -5.69 -25.34 -8.90
C ALA A 625 -5.20 -26.41 -9.88
N ASN A 626 -5.84 -26.45 -11.05
CA ASN A 626 -5.53 -27.40 -12.12
C ASN A 626 -4.21 -27.05 -12.82
N GLY A 627 -3.46 -28.07 -13.29
CA GLY A 627 -2.19 -27.86 -13.99
C GLY A 627 -1.01 -27.59 -13.07
N MET A 628 -1.17 -27.84 -11.77
CA MET A 628 -0.08 -27.90 -10.80
C MET A 628 0.79 -29.12 -11.05
N LEU A 629 2.03 -29.13 -10.54
CA LEU A 629 2.89 -30.31 -10.56
C LEU A 629 2.66 -31.11 -9.30
N ALA A 630 2.52 -32.43 -9.38
CA ALA A 630 2.45 -33.34 -8.23
C ALA A 630 3.20 -34.67 -8.55
N PRO A 631 3.51 -35.52 -7.56
CA PRO A 631 4.16 -36.80 -7.81
C PRO A 631 3.25 -37.76 -8.58
N VAL A 632 3.76 -38.30 -9.69
CA VAL A 632 3.05 -39.34 -10.47
C VAL A 632 4.03 -40.41 -10.90
N ALA A 633 3.59 -41.67 -10.91
CA ALA A 633 4.40 -42.78 -11.37
C ALA A 633 4.87 -42.53 -12.82
N ALA A 634 6.17 -42.69 -13.07
CA ALA A 634 6.72 -42.55 -14.41
C ALA A 634 5.98 -43.50 -15.37
N ARG A 635 5.35 -42.96 -16.42
CA ARG A 635 4.82 -43.82 -17.50
C ARG A 635 6.01 -44.62 -18.05
N PRO A 636 5.92 -45.96 -18.16
CA PRO A 636 6.96 -46.74 -18.83
C PRO A 636 7.19 -46.13 -20.20
N LYS A 637 8.44 -45.78 -20.54
CA LYS A 637 8.78 -45.39 -21.91
C LYS A 637 8.31 -46.52 -22.81
N ALA A 638 7.36 -46.25 -23.70
CA ALA A 638 7.01 -47.16 -24.76
C ALA A 638 8.28 -47.39 -25.58
N SER A 639 8.92 -48.54 -25.39
CA SER A 639 9.99 -48.98 -26.27
C SER A 639 9.33 -49.27 -27.62
N PHE A 640 9.42 -48.32 -28.55
CA PHE A 640 9.26 -48.64 -29.95
C PHE A 640 10.43 -49.52 -30.33
N GLY A 641 10.23 -50.84 -30.17
CA GLY A 641 11.13 -51.84 -30.71
C GLY A 641 11.12 -51.70 -32.22
N ASN A 642 12.27 -51.31 -32.78
CA ASN A 642 12.55 -51.46 -34.19
C ASN A 642 12.53 -52.95 -34.53
N ASN A 643 11.38 -53.45 -34.97
CA ASN A 643 11.29 -54.67 -35.74
C ASN A 643 11.06 -54.29 -37.20
N ALA A 644 12.15 -54.20 -37.96
CA ALA A 644 12.15 -54.43 -39.39
C ALA A 644 12.70 -55.85 -39.63
N PRO A 645 12.13 -56.57 -40.60
CA PRO A 645 12.87 -56.78 -41.84
C PRO A 645 12.33 -55.95 -43.00
#